data_AF-A0A957MZK5-F1
#
_entry.id   AF-A0A957MZK5-F1
#
_cell.length_a   1.000
_cell.length_b   1.000
_cell.length_c   1.000
_cell.angle_alpha   90.00
_cell.angle_beta   90.00
_cell.angle_gamma   90.00
#
_symmetry.space_group_name_H-M   'P 1'
#
loop_
_entity.id
_entity.type
_entity.pdbx_description
1 polymer ?
#
loop_
_entity_poly.entity_id
_entity_poly.type
_entity_poly.pdbx_seq_one_letter_code
_entity_poly.pdbx_strand_id
1 'polypeptide(L)'
;MEHSTLNPSVCAAARRLLPLAAVMLAVILALAGGNVAHAADEPPQMSVNIFHNWVGVEAQPNQEVSITVVGKATIAGSTGDSGRFASHEWTWDPAQPEIGPGDTVTGTVGGVLMTVDPVGQIVGRADYDTDTVTGQLIAPWFSPETLTVRCEAWAQNDSVGFEIVNIDPDGGDYTCDFGAEGWDLQPEQTIAVFYIQPNGHRVFTLVEPPRPAHVSVNYGHDWVIVDGDPNVSVTVTVDTGATISGTTNDSGFYASHDGSWTPENPDLMPGDQVTVSVAGELVAEIEIGTVQAAVDFENDIVTGEIHAPWLAPQAVRVVCEIWNEDGAPDPIEATGIDPDGGSYVCDFSSIGWDLQADQMLAVMYVQPDEHRVINVPQAPRMRVNYGHDWVGGDYEVGHTFQITVTDGADVVKAVATVETASGRGWNGDGFQSDWNNWQPAQPDIRPGDWVHFSADDGYVNSIRVGEISGTVDLEADSISGSIRADWLSSSLDVECHPWGGWPGPAQVQQSTAMADGSDSYACGWAGVWDVQPGQDIAVFYRVPGVPDQVGTVFAGTATRYVATTGSDADNNCSDAANPCRTVQRAIDEGFDGEDILIASGTYGQNLAIINKDVSLRGGYLLSDGAWGPGIGVTILQGVEDNASVVYIEDSNLVLADLSLTGGDAEDRGGGIHVRNSSNVEFVKLAIYANVAGAGGGIAIRDTSTATIVDSAIYGNTTRDGEGGGILAADSALTLTRSRVIANTAASNDGGGVGAEGSTLRIENSIIAGNDSATHGGGIWFFGDETATIVNSHIVGNVTSGEGAAIATKDASRVVMTNTLVISNTGNTGIADRDGDASVFTLSYCDTYGNSPDGAGNATITRSNCLGSPDTDGLDPEMAGGSLPADTGPAFVDAWMAFDYRPLAGSPVIDAGDTGAAPATDIVGATRPQDGDLDGTPVVDMGAYEFTPLRNFLPLLFTK
;
A
#
# COMPACT_ATOMS: atom_id res chain seq x y z
N MET A 1 -26.49 1.14 -47.57
CA MET A 1 -26.18 -0.30 -47.48
C MET A 1 -24.75 -0.46 -47.96
N GLU A 2 -23.79 0.21 -47.33
CA GLU A 2 -23.24 0.04 -45.96
C GLU A 2 -22.15 -1.03 -45.90
N HIS A 3 -20.95 -0.49 -45.71
CA HIS A 3 -19.78 -0.95 -44.98
C HIS A 3 -19.03 -2.21 -45.44
N SER A 4 -17.93 -1.86 -46.11
CA SER A 4 -16.67 -2.52 -46.35
C SER A 4 -15.97 -3.04 -45.08
N THR A 5 -15.57 -4.31 -45.12
CA THR A 5 -14.39 -4.83 -44.43
C THR A 5 -13.31 -5.08 -45.48
N LEU A 6 -12.37 -4.15 -45.63
CA LEU A 6 -11.12 -4.37 -46.36
C LEU A 6 -9.96 -3.78 -45.54
N ASN A 7 -9.00 -4.68 -45.29
CA ASN A 7 -7.76 -4.58 -44.51
C ASN A 7 -6.92 -3.30 -44.83
N PRO A 8 -6.32 -2.61 -43.84
CA PRO A 8 -5.48 -1.40 -44.05
C PRO A 8 -4.28 -1.61 -44.99
N SER A 9 -3.75 -2.83 -45.08
CA SER A 9 -2.70 -3.19 -46.06
C SER A 9 -3.18 -3.12 -47.52
N VAL A 10 -4.50 -3.18 -47.76
CA VAL A 10 -5.11 -3.02 -49.10
C VAL A 10 -5.44 -1.56 -49.39
N CYS A 11 -5.62 -0.71 -48.38
CA CYS A 11 -5.79 0.75 -48.58
C CYS A 11 -4.49 1.46 -48.96
N ALA A 12 -3.33 0.96 -48.50
CA ALA A 12 -2.03 1.40 -49.01
C ALA A 12 -1.85 1.07 -50.51
N ALA A 13 -2.37 -0.07 -50.96
CA ALA A 13 -2.44 -0.41 -52.38
C ALA A 13 -3.50 0.40 -53.15
N ALA A 14 -4.57 0.86 -52.49
CA ALA A 14 -5.62 1.68 -53.10
C ALA A 14 -5.22 3.16 -53.29
N ARG A 15 -4.34 3.72 -52.44
CA ARG A 15 -3.71 5.03 -52.70
C ARG A 15 -2.68 4.98 -53.83
N ARG A 16 -2.12 3.81 -54.15
CA ARG A 16 -1.30 3.61 -55.37
C ARG A 16 -2.11 3.63 -56.68
N LEU A 17 -3.45 3.65 -56.65
CA LEU A 17 -4.29 3.58 -57.84
C LEU A 17 -4.75 4.95 -58.39
N LEU A 18 -4.58 6.05 -57.64
CA LEU A 18 -4.91 7.41 -58.10
C LEU A 18 -3.78 8.21 -58.79
N PRO A 19 -2.47 7.87 -58.70
CA PRO A 19 -1.44 8.63 -59.44
C PRO A 19 -1.17 8.07 -60.84
N LEU A 20 -1.58 6.84 -61.20
CA LEU A 20 -1.20 6.25 -62.49
C LEU A 20 -1.63 7.09 -63.72
N ALA A 21 -2.78 7.77 -63.67
CA ALA A 21 -3.21 8.66 -64.74
C ALA A 21 -2.47 10.01 -64.74
N ALA A 22 -2.09 10.51 -63.57
CA ALA A 22 -1.37 11.79 -63.41
C ALA A 22 0.12 11.63 -63.76
N VAL A 23 0.77 10.56 -63.30
CA VAL A 23 2.14 10.17 -63.66
C VAL A 23 2.24 9.89 -65.15
N MET A 24 1.26 9.21 -65.75
CA MET A 24 1.24 8.95 -67.19
C MET A 24 1.10 10.26 -68.01
N LEU A 25 0.27 11.20 -67.57
CA LEU A 25 0.15 12.52 -68.21
C LEU A 25 1.43 13.35 -68.03
N ALA A 26 2.02 13.31 -66.84
CA ALA A 26 3.23 14.03 -66.47
C ALA A 26 4.47 13.52 -67.21
N VAL A 27 4.59 12.22 -67.45
CA VAL A 27 5.67 11.60 -68.25
C VAL A 27 5.51 11.92 -69.74
N ILE A 28 4.27 11.96 -70.25
CA ILE A 28 3.99 12.43 -71.61
C ILE A 28 4.38 13.91 -71.75
N LEU A 29 4.12 14.74 -70.72
CA LEU A 29 4.52 16.13 -70.63
C LEU A 29 6.04 16.32 -70.47
N ALA A 30 6.71 15.43 -69.73
CA ALA A 30 8.16 15.48 -69.53
C ALA A 30 8.97 15.23 -70.81
N LEU A 31 8.45 14.34 -71.64
CA LEU A 31 8.95 14.21 -73.00
C LEU A 31 8.49 15.40 -73.88
N ALA A 32 7.38 16.08 -73.57
CA ALA A 32 6.75 17.11 -74.41
C ALA A 32 7.32 18.52 -74.23
N GLY A 33 8.62 18.68 -74.48
CA GLY A 33 9.14 19.92 -75.04
C GLY A 33 8.47 20.23 -76.39
N GLY A 34 7.24 20.74 -76.36
CA GLY A 34 6.43 21.13 -77.51
C GLY A 34 5.92 19.99 -78.40
N ASN A 35 4.79 20.22 -79.08
CA ASN A 35 4.27 19.39 -80.18
C ASN A 35 5.18 19.45 -81.43
N VAL A 36 6.47 19.12 -81.28
CA VAL A 36 7.42 19.06 -82.38
C VAL A 36 7.73 17.59 -82.62
N ALA A 37 7.35 17.08 -83.80
CA ALA A 37 7.77 15.77 -84.24
C ALA A 37 9.31 15.72 -84.24
N HIS A 38 9.89 14.63 -83.71
CA HIS A 38 11.35 14.41 -83.69
C HIS A 38 11.95 14.76 -85.05
N ALA A 39 12.95 15.64 -85.10
CA ALA A 39 13.48 16.14 -86.36
C ALA A 39 14.09 14.98 -87.17
N ALA A 40 13.87 14.96 -88.49
CA ALA A 40 14.30 13.89 -89.39
C ALA A 40 15.80 13.53 -89.32
N ASP A 41 16.63 14.47 -88.83
CA ASP A 41 18.08 14.38 -88.78
C ASP A 41 18.64 14.09 -87.37
N GLU A 42 17.81 13.96 -86.34
CA GLU A 42 18.26 13.69 -84.97
C GLU A 42 18.35 12.18 -84.64
N PRO A 43 19.44 11.73 -83.98
CA PRO A 43 19.55 10.34 -83.54
C PRO A 43 18.46 10.02 -82.50
N PRO A 44 18.02 8.76 -82.43
CA PRO A 44 17.00 8.36 -81.44
C PRO A 44 17.56 8.46 -80.02
N GLN A 45 16.74 8.92 -79.07
CA GLN A 45 17.11 9.08 -77.66
C GLN A 45 16.33 8.08 -76.79
N MET A 46 17.02 7.48 -75.81
CA MET A 46 16.42 6.64 -74.78
C MET A 46 16.43 7.38 -73.44
N SER A 47 15.33 7.29 -72.70
CA SER A 47 15.20 7.78 -71.32
C SER A 47 14.81 6.64 -70.39
N VAL A 48 15.47 6.49 -69.25
CA VAL A 48 15.20 5.44 -68.25
C VAL A 48 14.76 6.08 -66.92
N ASN A 49 13.63 5.65 -66.37
CA ASN A 49 13.17 6.03 -65.04
C ASN A 49 13.39 4.88 -64.07
N ILE A 50 14.26 5.11 -63.09
CA ILE A 50 14.64 4.10 -62.10
C ILE A 50 13.58 3.91 -61.01
N PHE A 51 12.77 4.93 -60.70
CA PHE A 51 11.79 4.89 -59.61
C PHE A 51 10.47 4.24 -60.04
N HIS A 52 9.97 4.59 -61.22
CA HIS A 52 8.74 4.01 -61.80
C HIS A 52 9.03 2.84 -62.76
N ASN A 53 10.27 2.34 -62.77
CA ASN A 53 10.68 1.16 -63.51
C ASN A 53 10.27 1.17 -65.01
N TRP A 54 10.62 2.26 -65.68
CA TRP A 54 10.07 2.64 -66.99
C TRP A 54 11.16 3.05 -68.00
N VAL A 55 10.91 2.84 -69.29
CA VAL A 55 11.81 3.26 -70.38
C VAL A 55 11.01 3.94 -71.49
N GLY A 56 11.45 5.14 -71.88
CA GLY A 56 10.92 5.92 -72.99
C GLY A 56 11.92 6.02 -74.14
N VAL A 57 11.41 6.16 -75.36
CA VAL A 57 12.21 6.37 -76.57
C VAL A 57 11.60 7.46 -77.46
N GLU A 58 12.44 8.35 -77.95
CA GLU A 58 12.12 9.37 -78.95
C GLU A 58 12.88 9.09 -80.25
N ALA A 59 12.15 8.97 -81.36
CA ALA A 59 12.69 8.68 -82.68
C ALA A 59 11.72 9.16 -83.79
N GLN A 60 11.94 8.75 -85.04
CA GLN A 60 10.99 9.05 -86.11
C GLN A 60 9.63 8.33 -85.87
N PRO A 61 8.49 8.90 -86.33
CA PRO A 61 7.18 8.26 -86.21
C PRO A 61 7.11 6.86 -86.81
N ASN A 62 6.34 5.99 -86.18
CA ASN A 62 5.99 4.65 -86.68
C ASN A 62 7.20 3.72 -86.93
N GLN A 63 8.27 3.85 -86.13
CA GLN A 63 9.43 2.94 -86.15
C GLN A 63 9.25 1.81 -85.13
N GLU A 64 9.65 0.59 -85.50
CA GLU A 64 9.72 -0.53 -84.54
C GLU A 64 10.78 -0.25 -83.47
N VAL A 65 10.42 -0.55 -82.23
CA VAL A 65 11.23 -0.39 -81.01
C VAL A 65 11.36 -1.73 -80.32
N SER A 66 12.57 -2.14 -79.95
CA SER A 66 12.81 -3.28 -79.07
C SER A 66 13.81 -2.88 -78.00
N ILE A 67 13.46 -2.98 -76.72
CA ILE A 67 14.28 -2.58 -75.57
C ILE A 67 14.50 -3.81 -74.69
N THR A 68 15.74 -4.03 -74.24
CA THR A 68 16.15 -5.14 -73.39
C THR A 68 16.93 -4.60 -72.20
N VAL A 69 16.43 -4.87 -70.99
CA VAL A 69 17.22 -4.78 -69.76
C VAL A 69 18.07 -6.04 -69.70
N VAL A 70 19.38 -5.90 -69.85
CA VAL A 70 20.29 -7.04 -70.05
C VAL A 70 20.18 -8.01 -68.88
N GLY A 71 19.92 -9.28 -69.18
CA GLY A 71 19.79 -10.34 -68.18
C GLY A 71 18.45 -10.39 -67.45
N LYS A 72 17.52 -9.46 -67.71
CA LYS A 72 16.21 -9.41 -67.05
C LYS A 72 15.02 -9.62 -68.00
N ALA A 73 14.67 -8.65 -68.84
CA ALA A 73 13.53 -8.78 -69.77
C ALA A 73 13.67 -7.92 -71.03
N THR A 74 12.86 -8.24 -72.05
CA THR A 74 12.77 -7.51 -73.32
C THR A 74 11.33 -7.10 -73.58
N ILE A 75 11.15 -5.87 -74.06
CA ILE A 75 9.89 -5.32 -74.54
C ILE A 75 10.04 -4.91 -76.00
N ALA A 76 8.99 -5.12 -76.80
CA ALA A 76 8.91 -4.64 -78.17
C ALA A 76 7.64 -3.83 -78.40
N GLY A 77 7.71 -2.85 -79.29
CA GLY A 77 6.60 -1.98 -79.66
C GLY A 77 6.95 -1.13 -80.88
N SER A 78 6.28 0.00 -81.04
CA SER A 78 6.57 0.97 -82.09
C SER A 78 6.38 2.39 -81.59
N THR A 79 7.15 3.34 -82.10
CA THR A 79 6.87 4.76 -81.86
C THR A 79 5.53 5.14 -82.48
N GLY A 80 4.71 5.91 -81.76
CA GLY A 80 3.45 6.44 -82.28
C GLY A 80 3.64 7.51 -83.34
N ASP A 81 2.54 8.14 -83.78
CA ASP A 81 2.55 9.20 -84.80
C ASP A 81 3.36 10.45 -84.39
N SER A 82 3.62 10.62 -83.10
CA SER A 82 4.48 11.67 -82.54
C SER A 82 5.98 11.32 -82.53
N GLY A 83 6.37 10.11 -82.94
CA GLY A 83 7.76 9.66 -82.86
C GLY A 83 8.16 9.09 -81.50
N ARG A 84 7.21 8.77 -80.62
CA ARG A 84 7.52 8.39 -79.23
C ARG A 84 7.00 7.02 -78.85
N PHE A 85 7.78 6.33 -78.02
CA PHE A 85 7.42 5.07 -77.38
C PHE A 85 7.67 5.17 -75.87
N ALA A 86 6.77 4.60 -75.08
CA ALA A 86 6.87 4.52 -73.63
C ALA A 86 6.51 3.09 -73.23
N SER A 87 7.35 2.44 -72.42
CA SER A 87 6.90 1.21 -71.75
C SER A 87 5.79 1.57 -70.74
N HIS A 88 5.05 0.59 -70.27
CA HIS A 88 4.17 0.72 -69.10
C HIS A 88 4.55 -0.42 -68.15
N GLU A 89 4.33 -0.25 -66.85
CA GLU A 89 4.54 -1.29 -65.83
C GLU A 89 4.04 -2.69 -66.28
N TRP A 90 2.93 -2.78 -67.03
CA TRP A 90 2.31 -4.05 -67.47
C TRP A 90 2.80 -4.59 -68.81
N THR A 91 3.78 -3.95 -69.45
CA THR A 91 4.15 -4.23 -70.87
C THR A 91 5.34 -5.18 -71.01
N TRP A 92 5.95 -5.58 -69.90
CA TRP A 92 7.04 -6.56 -69.86
C TRP A 92 6.48 -7.99 -69.82
N ASP A 93 6.98 -8.88 -70.69
CA ASP A 93 6.61 -10.30 -70.74
C ASP A 93 7.75 -11.19 -70.17
N PRO A 94 7.56 -12.03 -69.14
CA PRO A 94 6.51 -12.08 -68.10
C PRO A 94 7.03 -11.86 -66.66
N ALA A 95 8.23 -11.30 -66.48
CA ALA A 95 8.73 -10.86 -65.18
C ALA A 95 9.11 -9.37 -65.28
N GLN A 96 8.49 -8.51 -64.48
CA GLN A 96 8.82 -7.08 -64.42
C GLN A 96 10.26 -6.95 -63.88
N PRO A 97 11.23 -6.49 -64.68
CA PRO A 97 12.58 -6.32 -64.18
C PRO A 97 12.65 -4.99 -63.41
N GLU A 98 13.03 -4.94 -62.13
CA GLU A 98 13.40 -3.67 -61.49
C GLU A 98 14.67 -3.13 -62.15
N ILE A 99 14.60 -1.96 -62.79
CA ILE A 99 15.75 -1.25 -63.34
C ILE A 99 16.41 -0.46 -62.22
N GLY A 100 17.58 -0.91 -61.77
CA GLY A 100 18.33 -0.31 -60.68
C GLY A 100 19.73 0.16 -61.09
N PRO A 101 20.47 0.79 -60.16
CA PRO A 101 21.84 1.22 -60.39
C PRO A 101 22.73 0.03 -60.80
N GLY A 102 23.56 0.22 -61.83
CA GLY A 102 24.44 -0.79 -62.41
C GLY A 102 23.83 -1.62 -63.54
N ASP A 103 22.53 -1.51 -63.80
CA ASP A 103 21.91 -2.21 -64.93
C ASP A 103 22.31 -1.62 -66.29
N THR A 104 22.29 -2.47 -67.32
CA THR A 104 22.47 -2.06 -68.71
C THR A 104 21.13 -2.17 -69.44
N VAL A 105 20.65 -1.07 -70.02
CA VAL A 105 19.44 -1.04 -70.85
C VAL A 105 19.84 -0.80 -72.30
N THR A 106 19.57 -1.79 -73.16
CA THR A 106 19.84 -1.72 -74.60
C THR A 106 18.55 -1.60 -75.37
N GLY A 107 18.56 -0.99 -76.55
CA GLY A 107 17.39 -0.93 -77.40
C GLY A 107 17.73 -0.75 -78.87
N THR A 108 16.81 -1.13 -79.75
CA THR A 108 16.92 -0.92 -81.19
C THR A 108 15.68 -0.18 -81.70
N VAL A 109 15.89 0.88 -82.48
CA VAL A 109 14.80 1.60 -83.17
C VAL A 109 15.12 1.79 -84.64
N GLY A 110 14.25 1.30 -85.52
CA GLY A 110 14.48 1.36 -86.96
C GLY A 110 15.82 0.74 -87.40
N GLY A 111 16.37 -0.18 -86.60
CA GLY A 111 17.69 -0.81 -86.80
C GLY A 111 18.88 -0.09 -86.17
N VAL A 112 18.70 1.07 -85.51
CA VAL A 112 19.75 1.79 -84.78
C VAL A 112 19.82 1.28 -83.34
N LEU A 113 21.02 0.89 -82.88
CA LEU A 113 21.27 0.46 -81.50
C LEU A 113 21.44 1.67 -80.58
N MET A 114 20.76 1.65 -79.44
CA MET A 114 20.86 2.59 -78.33
C MET A 114 21.23 1.82 -77.06
N THR A 115 22.06 2.40 -76.20
CA THR A 115 22.53 1.71 -75.00
C THR A 115 22.70 2.69 -73.86
N VAL A 116 21.91 2.54 -72.80
CA VAL A 116 22.11 3.19 -71.50
C VAL A 116 22.93 2.24 -70.63
N ASP A 117 24.21 2.55 -70.41
CA ASP A 117 25.15 1.64 -69.74
C ASP A 117 26.28 2.37 -69.00
N PRO A 118 26.45 2.17 -67.68
CA PRO A 118 25.46 1.64 -66.72
C PRO A 118 24.42 2.70 -66.30
N VAL A 119 23.26 2.27 -65.86
CA VAL A 119 22.28 3.11 -65.16
C VAL A 119 22.84 3.52 -63.80
N GLY A 120 22.81 4.80 -63.47
CA GLY A 120 23.17 5.38 -62.17
C GLY A 120 21.95 5.86 -61.42
N GLN A 121 22.16 6.32 -60.20
CA GLN A 121 21.12 6.84 -59.32
C GLN A 121 21.16 8.36 -59.32
N ILE A 122 19.98 8.97 -59.45
CA ILE A 122 19.79 10.40 -59.19
C ILE A 122 18.59 10.54 -58.26
N VAL A 123 18.76 11.30 -57.19
CA VAL A 123 17.72 11.58 -56.18
C VAL A 123 17.59 13.09 -56.05
N GLY A 124 16.39 13.60 -55.74
CA GLY A 124 16.15 15.01 -55.50
C GLY A 124 15.01 15.22 -54.51
N ARG A 125 15.13 16.25 -53.67
CA ARG A 125 14.09 16.71 -52.73
C ARG A 125 13.72 18.15 -53.09
N ALA A 126 12.42 18.42 -53.20
CA ALA A 126 11.92 19.77 -53.41
C ALA A 126 11.82 20.52 -52.08
N ASP A 127 12.24 21.78 -52.09
CA ASP A 127 11.97 22.78 -51.09
C ASP A 127 11.10 23.85 -51.75
N TYR A 128 9.82 23.88 -51.36
CA TYR A 128 8.81 24.79 -51.93
C TYR A 128 8.91 26.21 -51.36
N ASP A 129 9.62 26.43 -50.25
CA ASP A 129 9.82 27.78 -49.70
C ASP A 129 10.97 28.49 -50.41
N THR A 130 11.99 27.74 -50.84
CA THR A 130 13.13 28.29 -51.60
C THR A 130 13.02 28.12 -53.11
N ASP A 131 11.96 27.48 -53.61
CA ASP A 131 11.77 27.10 -55.02
C ASP A 131 12.95 26.29 -55.58
N THR A 132 13.57 25.44 -54.76
CA THR A 132 14.74 24.65 -55.15
C THR A 132 14.50 23.14 -55.10
N VAL A 133 15.25 22.41 -55.93
CA VAL A 133 15.38 20.95 -55.82
C VAL A 133 16.84 20.62 -55.63
N THR A 134 17.17 20.00 -54.50
CA THR A 134 18.55 19.61 -54.18
C THR A 134 18.69 18.09 -54.18
N GLY A 135 19.87 17.60 -54.58
CA GLY A 135 20.10 16.17 -54.64
C GLY A 135 21.51 15.78 -55.03
N GLN A 136 21.73 14.46 -55.18
CA GLN A 136 23.01 13.88 -55.55
C GLN A 136 22.90 12.97 -56.76
N LEU A 137 24.00 12.93 -57.53
CA LEU A 137 24.20 12.02 -58.66
C LEU A 137 25.22 10.94 -58.29
N ILE A 138 24.83 9.67 -58.40
CA ILE A 138 25.67 8.50 -58.14
C ILE A 138 25.69 7.60 -59.38
N ALA A 139 26.67 7.85 -60.24
CA ALA A 139 26.98 7.12 -61.47
C ALA A 139 28.51 6.96 -61.63
N PRO A 140 29.18 6.28 -60.67
CA PRO A 140 30.66 6.28 -60.52
C PRO A 140 31.43 5.87 -61.77
N TRP A 141 30.81 5.09 -62.66
CA TRP A 141 31.42 4.58 -63.90
C TRP A 141 31.74 5.66 -64.93
N PHE A 142 31.16 6.86 -64.80
CA PHE A 142 31.46 8.00 -65.68
C PHE A 142 32.59 8.90 -65.11
N SER A 143 33.04 8.67 -63.88
CA SER A 143 34.16 9.41 -63.29
C SER A 143 35.47 9.12 -64.04
N PRO A 144 36.34 10.12 -64.32
CA PRO A 144 36.30 11.51 -63.83
C PRO A 144 35.63 12.51 -64.80
N GLU A 145 34.86 12.05 -65.80
CA GLU A 145 34.18 12.96 -66.73
C GLU A 145 32.92 13.56 -66.06
N THR A 146 32.75 14.88 -66.10
CA THR A 146 31.54 15.49 -65.50
C THR A 146 30.32 15.24 -66.37
N LEU A 147 29.16 15.06 -65.74
CA LEU A 147 27.86 14.92 -66.41
C LEU A 147 27.04 16.21 -66.33
N THR A 148 25.99 16.26 -67.15
CA THR A 148 24.97 17.32 -67.12
C THR A 148 23.74 16.78 -66.40
N VAL A 149 23.25 17.53 -65.42
CA VAL A 149 21.94 17.32 -64.79
C VAL A 149 20.95 18.28 -65.42
N ARG A 150 19.75 17.82 -65.77
CA ARG A 150 18.66 18.64 -66.30
C ARG A 150 17.50 18.58 -65.32
N CYS A 151 16.94 19.72 -65.00
CA CYS A 151 15.82 19.84 -64.08
C CYS A 151 14.62 20.37 -64.86
N GLU A 152 13.46 19.78 -64.64
CA GLU A 152 12.23 20.20 -65.32
C GLU A 152 11.04 20.14 -64.34
N ALA A 153 10.19 21.16 -64.39
CA ALA A 153 8.96 21.24 -63.61
C ALA A 153 7.78 21.55 -64.54
N TRP A 154 6.64 20.88 -64.31
CA TRP A 154 5.42 21.00 -65.12
C TRP A 154 4.21 21.37 -64.26
N ALA A 155 3.49 22.37 -64.74
CA ALA A 155 2.13 22.70 -64.34
C ALA A 155 1.15 22.34 -65.49
N GLN A 156 -0.15 22.39 -65.23
CA GLN A 156 -1.20 21.91 -66.15
C GLN A 156 -1.12 22.50 -67.58
N ASN A 157 -0.55 23.70 -67.77
CA ASN A 157 -0.46 24.38 -69.08
C ASN A 157 0.90 25.07 -69.35
N ASP A 158 1.90 24.89 -68.49
CA ASP A 158 3.20 25.55 -68.62
C ASP A 158 4.32 24.69 -68.03
N SER A 159 5.56 24.91 -68.45
CA SER A 159 6.71 24.13 -68.00
C SER A 159 8.00 24.93 -68.04
N VAL A 160 8.89 24.70 -67.08
CA VAL A 160 10.24 25.26 -67.06
C VAL A 160 11.26 24.13 -67.04
N GLY A 161 12.39 24.33 -67.72
CA GLY A 161 13.47 23.35 -67.73
C GLY A 161 14.81 23.96 -68.07
N PHE A 162 15.86 23.54 -67.37
CA PHE A 162 17.22 24.05 -67.52
C PHE A 162 18.26 22.98 -67.18
N GLU A 163 19.50 23.21 -67.61
CA GLU A 163 20.61 22.27 -67.48
C GLU A 163 21.72 22.83 -66.57
N ILE A 164 22.19 22.00 -65.66
CA ILE A 164 23.33 22.23 -64.77
C ILE A 164 24.48 21.36 -65.29
N VAL A 165 25.54 22.02 -65.74
CA VAL A 165 26.73 21.35 -66.30
C VAL A 165 27.81 21.17 -65.24
N ASN A 166 28.75 20.26 -65.51
CA ASN A 166 29.93 19.99 -64.68
C ASN A 166 29.64 19.32 -63.31
N ILE A 167 28.64 18.44 -63.24
CA ILE A 167 28.33 17.68 -62.03
C ILE A 167 29.27 16.46 -61.92
N ASP A 168 29.83 16.23 -60.74
CA ASP A 168 30.64 15.04 -60.45
C ASP A 168 29.72 13.81 -60.46
N PRO A 169 29.95 12.82 -61.35
CA PRO A 169 29.12 11.64 -61.40
C PRO A 169 29.30 10.71 -60.20
N ASP A 170 30.27 10.89 -59.30
CA ASP A 170 30.48 10.04 -58.13
C ASP A 170 30.18 10.77 -56.81
N GLY A 171 28.92 11.16 -56.63
CA GLY A 171 28.44 11.84 -55.42
C GLY A 171 28.43 13.36 -55.51
N GLY A 172 28.43 13.95 -56.71
CA GLY A 172 28.29 15.38 -56.89
C GLY A 172 26.90 15.87 -56.51
N ASP A 173 26.85 16.89 -55.66
CA ASP A 173 25.62 17.62 -55.33
C ASP A 173 25.17 18.48 -56.51
N TYR A 174 23.86 18.60 -56.69
CA TYR A 174 23.25 19.56 -57.61
C TYR A 174 22.11 20.32 -56.92
N THR A 175 21.84 21.52 -57.42
CA THR A 175 20.73 22.35 -56.98
C THR A 175 20.04 22.94 -58.21
N CYS A 176 18.80 22.52 -58.45
CA CYS A 176 17.91 23.12 -59.42
C CYS A 176 17.21 24.31 -58.74
N ASP A 177 17.62 25.53 -59.05
CA ASP A 177 17.00 26.75 -58.53
C ASP A 177 15.92 27.24 -59.51
N PHE A 178 14.68 26.80 -59.31
CA PHE A 178 13.56 27.19 -60.15
C PHE A 178 13.13 28.64 -59.88
N GLY A 179 13.31 29.12 -58.65
CA GLY A 179 13.08 30.51 -58.27
C GLY A 179 13.97 31.48 -59.05
N ALA A 180 15.24 31.13 -59.29
CA ALA A 180 16.15 31.92 -60.13
C ALA A 180 15.72 32.01 -61.60
N GLU A 181 15.01 30.99 -62.10
CA GLU A 181 14.37 30.99 -63.42
C GLU A 181 12.98 31.65 -63.42
N GLY A 182 12.54 32.19 -62.28
CA GLY A 182 11.26 32.88 -62.12
C GLY A 182 10.05 31.95 -62.00
N TRP A 183 10.26 30.70 -61.57
CA TRP A 183 9.23 29.70 -61.40
C TRP A 183 9.00 29.37 -59.91
N ASP A 184 7.73 29.44 -59.50
CA ASP A 184 7.24 29.16 -58.14
C ASP A 184 6.80 27.68 -58.07
N LEU A 185 7.52 26.88 -57.30
CA LEU A 185 7.27 25.45 -57.15
C LEU A 185 6.07 25.23 -56.24
N GLN A 186 5.18 24.30 -56.63
CA GLN A 186 4.00 23.94 -55.84
C GLN A 186 3.90 22.42 -55.66
N PRO A 187 3.38 21.90 -54.53
CA PRO A 187 3.34 20.46 -54.22
C PRO A 187 2.61 19.59 -55.25
N GLU A 188 1.66 20.16 -55.99
CA GLU A 188 0.91 19.48 -57.05
C GLU A 188 1.62 19.41 -58.41
N GLN A 189 2.75 20.11 -58.58
CA GLN A 189 3.52 20.10 -59.81
C GLN A 189 4.30 18.80 -59.96
N THR A 190 4.49 18.36 -61.21
CA THR A 190 5.45 17.27 -61.47
C THR A 190 6.83 17.86 -61.64
N ILE A 191 7.79 17.33 -60.90
CA ILE A 191 9.20 17.71 -61.00
C ILE A 191 9.99 16.47 -61.39
N ALA A 192 10.84 16.58 -62.40
CA ALA A 192 11.78 15.53 -62.78
C ALA A 192 13.21 16.06 -62.83
N VAL A 193 14.14 15.22 -62.41
CA VAL A 193 15.56 15.47 -62.56
C VAL A 193 16.20 14.35 -63.35
N PHE A 194 16.91 14.72 -64.41
CA PHE A 194 17.61 13.85 -65.33
C PHE A 194 19.10 14.05 -65.16
N TYR A 195 19.91 13.00 -65.36
CA TYR A 195 21.28 13.17 -65.81
C TYR A 195 21.44 12.64 -67.23
N ILE A 196 22.31 13.30 -67.99
CA ILE A 196 22.55 13.01 -69.40
C ILE A 196 23.88 12.27 -69.52
N GLN A 197 23.85 11.05 -70.04
CA GLN A 197 25.05 10.25 -70.34
C GLN A 197 25.82 10.83 -71.54
N PRO A 198 27.12 10.54 -71.71
CA PRO A 198 27.93 11.06 -72.82
C PRO A 198 27.42 10.70 -74.23
N ASN A 199 26.63 9.63 -74.34
CA ASN A 199 25.97 9.20 -75.57
C ASN A 199 24.64 9.95 -75.85
N GLY A 200 24.24 10.87 -74.99
CA GLY A 200 23.02 11.69 -75.10
C GLY A 200 21.76 11.03 -74.56
N HIS A 201 21.84 9.82 -73.99
CA HIS A 201 20.70 9.16 -73.35
C HIS A 201 20.51 9.65 -71.92
N ARG A 202 19.27 9.57 -71.42
CA ARG A 202 18.88 10.18 -70.15
C ARG A 202 18.48 9.13 -69.13
N VAL A 203 18.80 9.38 -67.88
CA VAL A 203 18.27 8.63 -66.75
C VAL A 203 17.69 9.63 -65.77
N PHE A 204 16.49 9.38 -65.26
CA PHE A 204 15.78 10.36 -64.47
C PHE A 204 14.97 9.76 -63.34
N THR A 205 14.63 10.60 -62.38
CA THR A 205 13.66 10.32 -61.33
C THR A 205 12.59 11.41 -61.27
N LEU A 206 11.44 11.09 -60.70
CA LEU A 206 10.47 12.10 -60.28
C LEU A 206 10.79 12.51 -58.84
N VAL A 207 10.60 13.78 -58.52
CA VAL A 207 10.72 14.31 -57.16
C VAL A 207 9.33 14.31 -56.55
N GLU A 208 9.14 13.51 -55.51
CA GLU A 208 7.89 13.49 -54.75
C GLU A 208 7.86 14.65 -53.73
N PRO A 209 6.69 15.22 -53.43
CA PRO A 209 6.56 16.22 -52.36
C PRO A 209 6.96 15.61 -51.00
N PRO A 210 7.60 16.39 -50.11
CA PRO A 210 7.98 15.91 -48.79
C PRO A 210 6.77 15.40 -48.01
N ARG A 211 6.90 14.22 -47.41
CA ARG A 211 5.93 13.68 -46.45
C ARG A 211 6.06 14.46 -45.14
N PRO A 212 4.95 14.92 -44.53
CA PRO A 212 4.98 15.46 -43.18
C PRO A 212 5.61 14.45 -42.23
N ALA A 213 6.59 14.89 -41.45
CA ALA A 213 7.22 14.05 -40.45
C ALA A 213 6.31 13.96 -39.21
N HIS A 214 5.93 12.76 -38.83
CA HIS A 214 5.21 12.48 -37.59
C HIS A 214 6.18 11.93 -36.56
N VAL A 215 6.29 12.61 -35.41
CA VAL A 215 7.16 12.23 -34.32
C VAL A 215 6.34 11.56 -33.22
N SER A 216 6.81 10.42 -32.74
CA SER A 216 6.27 9.71 -31.59
C SER A 216 7.33 9.62 -30.50
N VAL A 217 7.06 10.20 -29.34
CA VAL A 217 7.94 10.15 -28.16
C VAL A 217 7.37 9.14 -27.18
N ASN A 218 8.08 8.05 -26.92
CA ASN A 218 7.72 7.07 -25.91
C ASN A 218 8.62 7.25 -24.69
N TYR A 219 8.05 7.87 -23.65
CA TYR A 219 8.75 8.09 -22.39
C TYR A 219 8.66 6.89 -21.44
N GLY A 220 7.80 5.90 -21.72
CA GLY A 220 7.78 4.65 -20.97
C GLY A 220 8.95 3.70 -21.31
N HIS A 221 9.67 3.94 -22.42
CA HIS A 221 10.79 3.09 -22.87
C HIS A 221 11.97 3.90 -23.48
N ASP A 222 12.04 5.21 -23.23
CA ASP A 222 13.14 6.10 -23.65
C ASP A 222 13.47 6.10 -25.15
N TRP A 223 12.46 6.16 -26.01
CA TRP A 223 12.71 6.24 -27.45
C TRP A 223 11.81 7.20 -28.21
N VAL A 224 12.31 7.64 -29.36
CA VAL A 224 11.65 8.54 -30.30
C VAL A 224 11.63 7.88 -31.67
N ILE A 225 10.45 7.82 -32.29
CA ILE A 225 10.25 7.37 -33.67
C ILE A 225 9.89 8.57 -34.53
N VAL A 226 10.45 8.60 -35.75
CA VAL A 226 10.09 9.55 -36.80
C VAL A 226 9.61 8.76 -38.01
N ASP A 227 8.38 9.05 -38.45
CA ASP A 227 7.82 8.58 -39.73
C ASP A 227 7.72 9.78 -40.68
N GLY A 228 8.49 9.77 -41.76
CA GLY A 228 8.57 10.89 -42.70
C GLY A 228 9.13 10.47 -44.05
N ASP A 229 9.89 11.36 -44.70
CA ASP A 229 10.54 11.04 -45.98
C ASP A 229 11.53 9.86 -45.86
N PRO A 230 11.71 9.04 -46.91
CA PRO A 230 12.70 7.96 -46.89
C PRO A 230 14.12 8.50 -47.09
N ASN A 231 15.12 7.82 -46.53
CA ASN A 231 16.54 8.11 -46.71
C ASN A 231 16.98 9.57 -46.40
N VAL A 232 16.32 10.25 -45.45
CA VAL A 232 16.69 11.59 -44.96
C VAL A 232 17.32 11.54 -43.58
N SER A 233 18.23 12.49 -43.30
CA SER A 233 18.87 12.60 -41.99
C SER A 233 17.87 13.02 -40.91
N VAL A 234 17.94 12.39 -39.75
CA VAL A 234 17.14 12.74 -38.56
C VAL A 234 18.10 13.07 -37.43
N THR A 235 17.81 14.15 -36.70
CA THR A 235 18.49 14.50 -35.44
C THR A 235 17.43 14.71 -34.37
N VAL A 236 17.59 14.04 -33.23
CA VAL A 236 16.73 14.21 -32.04
C VAL A 236 17.59 14.76 -30.92
N THR A 237 17.12 15.81 -30.26
CA THR A 237 17.80 16.43 -29.10
C THR A 237 16.81 16.62 -27.95
N VAL A 238 17.20 16.18 -26.77
CA VAL A 238 16.48 16.40 -25.51
C VAL A 238 17.11 17.61 -24.79
N ASP A 239 16.32 18.38 -24.05
CA ASP A 239 16.77 19.55 -23.29
C ASP A 239 17.86 19.28 -22.24
N THR A 240 17.99 18.03 -21.79
CA THR A 240 19.13 17.50 -21.00
C THR A 240 20.48 17.62 -21.73
N GLY A 241 20.45 17.87 -23.04
CA GLY A 241 21.61 17.95 -23.92
C GLY A 241 21.96 16.63 -24.62
N ALA A 242 21.19 15.56 -24.39
CA ALA A 242 21.34 14.31 -25.09
C ALA A 242 20.94 14.45 -26.57
N THR A 243 21.79 14.00 -27.48
CA THR A 243 21.55 14.06 -28.92
C THR A 243 21.81 12.70 -29.56
N ILE A 244 20.95 12.34 -30.51
CA ILE A 244 21.12 11.20 -31.40
C ILE A 244 20.85 11.63 -32.85
N SER A 245 21.53 11.00 -33.80
CA SER A 245 21.30 11.25 -35.22
C SER A 245 21.39 9.97 -36.04
N GLY A 246 20.64 9.92 -37.13
CA GLY A 246 20.61 8.79 -38.04
C GLY A 246 19.94 9.14 -39.36
N THR A 247 19.42 8.13 -40.04
CA THR A 247 18.74 8.29 -41.34
C THR A 247 17.51 7.40 -41.34
N THR A 248 16.37 7.92 -41.82
CA THR A 248 15.17 7.11 -42.06
C THR A 248 15.47 6.01 -43.08
N ASN A 249 14.86 4.84 -42.92
CA ASN A 249 14.97 3.75 -43.88
C ASN A 249 14.23 4.03 -45.21
N ASP A 250 14.24 3.06 -46.13
CA ASP A 250 13.56 3.16 -47.44
C ASP A 250 12.04 3.37 -47.34
N SER A 251 11.43 3.10 -46.18
CA SER A 251 10.01 3.33 -45.93
C SER A 251 9.72 4.67 -45.25
N GLY A 252 10.74 5.38 -44.77
CA GLY A 252 10.59 6.66 -44.06
C GLY A 252 10.66 6.58 -42.54
N PHE A 253 10.98 5.41 -41.97
CA PHE A 253 11.02 5.21 -40.53
C PHE A 253 12.42 5.36 -39.95
N TYR A 254 12.53 6.07 -38.84
CA TYR A 254 13.70 6.13 -37.97
C TYR A 254 13.27 5.85 -36.53
N ALA A 255 14.06 5.08 -35.79
CA ALA A 255 13.86 4.81 -34.37
C ALA A 255 15.16 5.08 -33.59
N SER A 256 15.07 5.86 -32.51
CA SER A 256 16.26 6.24 -31.73
C SER A 256 16.89 5.08 -30.96
N HIS A 257 16.12 4.04 -30.61
CA HIS A 257 16.64 2.88 -29.86
C HIS A 257 17.66 2.04 -30.64
N ASP A 258 17.76 2.22 -31.96
CA ASP A 258 18.71 1.51 -32.82
C ASP A 258 20.09 2.19 -32.89
N GLY A 259 20.25 3.36 -32.26
CA GLY A 259 21.49 4.13 -32.27
C GLY A 259 22.11 4.31 -30.88
N SER A 260 23.04 5.26 -30.78
CA SER A 260 23.69 5.60 -29.51
C SER A 260 23.58 7.09 -29.28
N TRP A 261 22.92 7.44 -28.17
CA TRP A 261 22.84 8.81 -27.70
C TRP A 261 24.19 9.30 -27.18
N THR A 262 24.40 10.62 -27.27
CA THR A 262 25.57 11.30 -26.73
C THR A 262 25.14 12.48 -25.87
N PRO A 263 25.65 12.65 -24.63
CA PRO A 263 26.69 11.84 -23.97
C PRO A 263 26.23 10.46 -23.46
N GLU A 264 24.96 10.30 -23.11
CA GLU A 264 24.33 9.05 -22.66
C GLU A 264 22.85 9.00 -23.08
N ASN A 265 22.21 7.84 -22.94
CA ASN A 265 20.79 7.67 -23.24
C ASN A 265 19.97 8.54 -22.25
N PRO A 266 19.09 9.44 -22.74
CA PRO A 266 18.22 10.20 -21.86
C PRO A 266 17.17 9.27 -21.24
N ASP A 267 16.83 9.56 -19.99
CA ASP A 267 15.64 9.07 -19.30
C ASP A 267 14.55 10.10 -19.59
N LEU A 268 13.57 9.73 -20.41
CA LEU A 268 12.53 10.65 -20.87
C LEU A 268 11.43 10.69 -19.82
N MET A 269 11.12 11.88 -19.31
CA MET A 269 10.08 12.06 -18.29
C MET A 269 9.05 13.13 -18.69
N PRO A 270 7.84 13.10 -18.10
CA PRO A 270 6.93 14.23 -18.16
C PRO A 270 7.63 15.54 -17.72
N GLY A 271 7.58 16.55 -18.58
CA GLY A 271 8.26 17.84 -18.42
C GLY A 271 9.47 18.04 -19.32
N ASP A 272 10.06 16.98 -19.87
CA ASP A 272 11.18 17.11 -20.82
C ASP A 272 10.74 17.69 -22.16
N GLN A 273 11.64 18.43 -22.82
CA GLN A 273 11.44 18.87 -24.20
C GLN A 273 12.29 18.08 -25.20
N VAL A 274 11.62 17.50 -26.19
CA VAL A 274 12.20 16.76 -27.31
C VAL A 274 12.09 17.59 -28.59
N THR A 275 13.23 17.89 -29.20
CA THR A 275 13.30 18.59 -30.49
C THR A 275 13.77 17.63 -31.58
N VAL A 276 13.09 17.64 -32.71
CA VAL A 276 13.39 16.76 -33.86
C VAL A 276 13.61 17.58 -35.11
N SER A 277 14.75 17.36 -35.77
CA SER A 277 15.04 17.91 -37.09
C SER A 277 15.16 16.81 -38.14
N VAL A 278 14.55 17.03 -39.31
CA VAL A 278 14.61 16.14 -40.48
C VAL A 278 15.21 16.92 -41.64
N ALA A 279 16.20 16.34 -42.32
CA ALA A 279 16.98 17.01 -43.38
C ALA A 279 17.58 18.37 -42.95
N GLY A 280 17.83 18.56 -41.64
CA GLY A 280 18.34 19.82 -41.08
C GLY A 280 17.26 20.87 -40.76
N GLU A 281 15.99 20.60 -41.04
CA GLU A 281 14.85 21.46 -40.72
C GLU A 281 14.19 21.00 -39.42
N LEU A 282 13.84 21.93 -38.53
CA LEU A 282 13.09 21.63 -37.32
C LEU A 282 11.65 21.22 -37.70
N VAL A 283 11.25 19.99 -37.35
CA VAL A 283 9.93 19.45 -37.68
C VAL A 283 9.02 19.28 -36.47
N ALA A 284 9.58 19.13 -35.26
CA ALA A 284 8.80 18.99 -34.03
C ALA A 284 9.54 19.57 -32.82
N GLU A 285 8.79 20.21 -31.93
CA GLU A 285 9.17 20.56 -30.56
C GLU A 285 8.07 20.00 -29.64
N ILE A 286 8.37 18.91 -28.94
CA ILE A 286 7.40 18.16 -28.14
C ILE A 286 7.80 18.28 -26.67
N GLU A 287 6.96 18.96 -25.89
CA GLU A 287 7.00 18.88 -24.43
C GLU A 287 6.19 17.66 -23.99
N ILE A 288 6.81 16.79 -23.19
CA ILE A 288 6.22 15.52 -22.73
C ILE A 288 5.23 15.81 -21.59
N GLY A 289 3.95 15.49 -21.81
CA GLY A 289 2.91 15.55 -20.79
C GLY A 289 2.68 14.20 -20.14
N THR A 290 2.07 14.21 -18.95
CA THR A 290 1.75 12.97 -18.23
C THR A 290 0.54 12.28 -18.86
N VAL A 291 0.65 10.97 -19.05
CA VAL A 291 -0.45 10.09 -19.45
C VAL A 291 -0.71 9.15 -18.29
N GLN A 292 -1.73 9.47 -17.49
CA GLN A 292 -2.16 8.57 -16.43
C GLN A 292 -2.96 7.44 -17.04
N ALA A 293 -2.72 6.21 -16.58
CA ALA A 293 -3.45 5.03 -17.04
C ALA A 293 -3.70 4.06 -15.87
N ALA A 294 -4.97 3.74 -15.66
CA ALA A 294 -5.47 2.73 -14.74
C ALA A 294 -6.10 1.60 -15.56
N VAL A 295 -5.64 0.36 -15.36
CA VAL A 295 -6.14 -0.81 -16.08
C VAL A 295 -7.04 -1.63 -15.16
N ASP A 296 -8.30 -1.80 -15.56
CA ASP A 296 -9.26 -2.71 -14.96
C ASP A 296 -9.33 -3.97 -15.82
N PHE A 297 -8.57 -4.99 -15.42
CA PHE A 297 -8.51 -6.29 -16.11
C PHE A 297 -9.78 -7.14 -15.90
N GLU A 298 -10.64 -6.83 -14.93
CA GLU A 298 -11.89 -7.58 -14.74
C GLU A 298 -12.95 -7.13 -15.74
N ASN A 299 -12.96 -5.83 -16.05
CA ASN A 299 -13.93 -5.23 -16.96
C ASN A 299 -13.34 -4.92 -18.34
N ASP A 300 -12.06 -5.23 -18.59
CA ASP A 300 -11.33 -4.91 -19.82
C ASP A 300 -11.35 -3.42 -20.17
N ILE A 301 -11.18 -2.54 -19.18
CA ILE A 301 -11.27 -1.09 -19.35
C ILE A 301 -9.97 -0.42 -18.92
N VAL A 302 -9.47 0.50 -19.74
CA VAL A 302 -8.39 1.42 -19.39
C VAL A 302 -8.98 2.82 -19.20
N THR A 303 -8.69 3.47 -18.07
CA THR A 303 -9.12 4.85 -17.81
C THR A 303 -7.94 5.71 -17.38
N GLY A 304 -8.07 7.03 -17.49
CA GLY A 304 -7.04 7.93 -16.98
C GLY A 304 -7.29 9.37 -17.37
N GLU A 305 -6.29 10.22 -17.10
CA GLU A 305 -6.30 11.65 -17.42
C GLU A 305 -5.02 12.05 -18.17
N ILE A 306 -5.12 13.10 -18.98
CA ILE A 306 -3.98 13.72 -19.65
C ILE A 306 -3.63 15.04 -18.95
N HIS A 307 -2.34 15.26 -18.69
CA HIS A 307 -1.83 16.53 -18.16
C HIS A 307 -0.71 17.09 -19.04
N ALA A 308 -1.11 17.94 -19.98
CA ALA A 308 -0.29 18.66 -20.95
C ALA A 308 -0.84 20.10 -21.14
N PRO A 309 -0.81 20.95 -20.09
CA PRO A 309 -1.51 22.23 -20.05
C PRO A 309 -1.13 23.21 -21.17
N TRP A 310 0.05 23.09 -21.76
CA TRP A 310 0.50 23.91 -22.90
C TRP A 310 -0.28 23.67 -24.20
N LEU A 311 -0.99 22.54 -24.34
CA LEU A 311 -1.86 22.27 -25.49
C LEU A 311 -3.24 22.91 -25.36
N ALA A 312 -3.64 23.32 -24.15
CA ALA A 312 -4.95 23.92 -23.92
C ALA A 312 -5.12 25.24 -24.70
N PRO A 313 -6.29 25.50 -25.32
CA PRO A 313 -7.54 24.76 -25.22
C PRO A 313 -7.77 23.76 -26.38
N GLN A 314 -6.73 23.33 -27.10
CA GLN A 314 -6.88 22.41 -28.23
C GLN A 314 -7.07 20.98 -27.70
N ALA A 315 -8.23 20.39 -27.96
CA ALA A 315 -8.51 19.05 -27.51
C ALA A 315 -7.56 18.03 -28.17
N VAL A 316 -7.13 17.04 -27.41
CA VAL A 316 -6.29 15.93 -27.87
C VAL A 316 -7.12 14.68 -28.14
N ARG A 317 -6.52 13.72 -28.83
CA ARG A 317 -7.06 12.37 -29.02
C ARG A 317 -6.22 11.40 -28.21
N VAL A 318 -6.83 10.53 -27.42
CA VAL A 318 -6.13 9.44 -26.71
C VAL A 318 -6.33 8.15 -27.47
N VAL A 319 -5.28 7.35 -27.60
CA VAL A 319 -5.27 6.06 -28.30
C VAL A 319 -4.70 5.01 -27.35
N CYS A 320 -5.40 3.88 -27.22
CA CYS A 320 -4.94 2.70 -26.49
C CYS A 320 -4.68 1.56 -27.47
N GLU A 321 -3.51 0.93 -27.40
CA GLU A 321 -3.06 -0.11 -28.33
C GLU A 321 -2.30 -1.23 -27.61
N ILE A 322 -2.39 -2.46 -28.11
CA ILE A 322 -1.63 -3.63 -27.60
C ILE A 322 -0.50 -3.95 -28.60
N TRP A 323 0.76 -3.97 -28.14
CA TRP A 323 1.93 -4.02 -29.04
C TRP A 323 2.65 -5.37 -29.11
N ASN A 324 2.48 -6.28 -28.14
CA ASN A 324 3.27 -7.51 -28.02
C ASN A 324 2.51 -8.80 -28.37
N GLU A 325 1.35 -8.71 -29.05
CA GLU A 325 0.51 -9.88 -29.34
C GLU A 325 0.10 -10.00 -30.82
N ASP A 326 0.32 -11.19 -31.40
CA ASP A 326 -0.11 -11.54 -32.76
C ASP A 326 -1.64 -11.61 -32.81
N GLY A 327 -2.26 -10.68 -33.56
CA GLY A 327 -3.72 -10.60 -33.68
C GLY A 327 -4.39 -9.65 -32.67
N ALA A 328 -3.60 -8.75 -32.07
CA ALA A 328 -4.09 -7.60 -31.30
C ALA A 328 -5.24 -6.86 -32.02
N PRO A 329 -6.20 -6.30 -31.26
CA PRO A 329 -7.33 -5.59 -31.84
C PRO A 329 -6.90 -4.26 -32.47
N ASP A 330 -7.78 -3.68 -33.29
CA ASP A 330 -7.59 -2.30 -33.76
C ASP A 330 -7.53 -1.33 -32.54
N PRO A 331 -6.71 -0.27 -32.58
CA PRO A 331 -6.59 0.67 -31.46
C PRO A 331 -7.93 1.33 -31.09
N ILE A 332 -8.15 1.54 -29.79
CA ILE A 332 -9.31 2.25 -29.28
C ILE A 332 -8.97 3.74 -29.14
N GLU A 333 -9.78 4.60 -29.75
CA GLU A 333 -9.57 6.05 -29.71
C GLU A 333 -10.66 6.77 -28.91
N ALA A 334 -10.23 7.65 -28.00
CA ALA A 334 -11.07 8.64 -27.33
C ALA A 334 -10.75 10.05 -27.87
N THR A 335 -11.76 10.79 -28.30
CA THR A 335 -11.56 12.11 -28.96
C THR A 335 -12.18 13.23 -28.13
N GLY A 336 -11.65 14.45 -28.27
CA GLY A 336 -12.19 15.63 -27.61
C GLY A 336 -11.78 15.74 -26.13
N ILE A 337 -10.63 15.16 -25.78
CA ILE A 337 -10.11 15.15 -24.40
C ILE A 337 -9.46 16.50 -24.11
N ASP A 338 -9.79 17.10 -22.97
CA ASP A 338 -9.12 18.30 -22.46
C ASP A 338 -7.67 17.92 -22.10
N PRO A 339 -6.64 18.56 -22.69
CA PRO A 339 -5.26 18.24 -22.38
C PRO A 339 -4.85 18.63 -20.95
N ASP A 340 -5.66 19.36 -20.18
CA ASP A 340 -5.38 19.73 -18.79
C ASP A 340 -6.38 19.12 -17.80
N GLY A 341 -6.27 17.80 -17.58
CA GLY A 341 -7.13 17.05 -16.66
C GLY A 341 -8.37 16.43 -17.28
N GLY A 342 -8.44 16.33 -18.61
CA GLY A 342 -9.52 15.60 -19.28
C GLY A 342 -9.38 14.10 -19.10
N SER A 343 -10.46 13.43 -18.68
CA SER A 343 -10.50 11.99 -18.52
C SER A 343 -10.86 11.26 -19.81
N TYR A 344 -10.28 10.08 -20.00
CA TYR A 344 -10.55 9.19 -21.13
C TYR A 344 -10.88 7.76 -20.66
N VAL A 345 -11.51 7.00 -21.55
CA VAL A 345 -11.85 5.59 -21.35
C VAL A 345 -11.60 4.83 -22.66
N CYS A 346 -10.82 3.75 -22.58
CA CYS A 346 -10.66 2.76 -23.64
C CYS A 346 -11.28 1.44 -23.18
N ASP A 347 -12.42 1.07 -23.76
CA ASP A 347 -13.22 -0.10 -23.37
C ASP A 347 -12.95 -1.27 -24.33
N PHE A 348 -12.01 -2.16 -23.96
CA PHE A 348 -11.66 -3.35 -24.75
C PHE A 348 -12.75 -4.43 -24.68
N SER A 349 -13.58 -4.45 -23.63
CA SER A 349 -14.75 -5.31 -23.55
C SER A 349 -15.74 -5.04 -24.69
N SER A 350 -15.85 -3.78 -25.13
CA SER A 350 -16.75 -3.36 -26.21
C SER A 350 -16.43 -4.00 -27.56
N ILE A 351 -15.17 -4.41 -27.75
CA ILE A 351 -14.69 -5.12 -28.94
C ILE A 351 -14.44 -6.61 -28.68
N GLY A 352 -14.76 -7.09 -27.48
CA GLY A 352 -14.63 -8.49 -27.06
C GLY A 352 -13.19 -8.94 -26.85
N TRP A 353 -12.31 -8.01 -26.49
CA TRP A 353 -10.92 -8.29 -26.15
C TRP A 353 -10.75 -8.38 -24.63
N ASP A 354 -10.09 -9.45 -24.18
CA ASP A 354 -9.80 -9.76 -22.78
C ASP A 354 -8.38 -9.27 -22.46
N LEU A 355 -8.26 -8.27 -21.60
CA LEU A 355 -6.99 -7.67 -21.21
C LEU A 355 -6.24 -8.59 -20.25
N GLN A 356 -4.95 -8.78 -20.49
CA GLN A 356 -4.08 -9.64 -19.67
C GLN A 356 -2.88 -8.85 -19.14
N ALA A 357 -2.46 -9.14 -17.91
CA ALA A 357 -1.42 -8.39 -17.21
C ALA A 357 -0.02 -8.47 -17.86
N ASP A 358 0.23 -9.43 -18.74
CA ASP A 358 1.47 -9.58 -19.51
C ASP A 358 1.42 -8.92 -20.90
N GLN A 359 0.28 -8.35 -21.29
CA GLN A 359 0.16 -7.55 -22.50
C GLN A 359 0.84 -6.19 -22.33
N MET A 360 1.50 -5.74 -23.40
CA MET A 360 2.14 -4.44 -23.47
C MET A 360 1.13 -3.43 -24.01
N LEU A 361 0.41 -2.80 -23.08
CA LEU A 361 -0.57 -1.75 -23.35
C LEU A 361 0.15 -0.40 -23.51
N ALA A 362 0.10 0.15 -24.72
CA ALA A 362 0.54 1.52 -24.99
C ALA A 362 -0.66 2.47 -24.92
N VAL A 363 -0.53 3.54 -24.14
CA VAL A 363 -1.50 4.63 -24.08
C VAL A 363 -0.84 5.91 -24.51
N MET A 364 -1.44 6.61 -25.46
CA MET A 364 -0.82 7.79 -26.06
C MET A 364 -1.83 8.88 -26.31
N TYR A 365 -1.42 10.14 -26.13
CA TYR A 365 -2.17 11.27 -26.68
C TYR A 365 -1.54 11.76 -27.98
N VAL A 366 -2.40 12.08 -28.93
CA VAL A 366 -2.07 12.64 -30.22
C VAL A 366 -2.37 14.13 -30.19
N GLN A 367 -1.34 14.91 -30.45
CA GLN A 367 -1.37 16.37 -30.53
C GLN A 367 -2.09 16.83 -31.81
N PRO A 368 -2.56 18.09 -31.87
CA PRO A 368 -3.25 18.63 -33.05
C PRO A 368 -2.43 18.63 -34.36
N ASP A 369 -1.09 18.60 -34.26
CA ASP A 369 -0.14 18.47 -35.37
C ASP A 369 0.21 16.99 -35.68
N GLU A 370 -0.53 16.05 -35.09
CA GLU A 370 -0.40 14.60 -35.25
C GLU A 370 0.92 14.00 -34.72
N HIS A 371 1.64 14.73 -33.87
CA HIS A 371 2.69 14.16 -33.03
C HIS A 371 2.11 13.39 -31.85
N ARG A 372 2.84 12.40 -31.34
CA ARG A 372 2.35 11.49 -30.29
C ARG A 372 3.28 11.48 -29.10
N VAL A 373 2.69 11.43 -27.91
CA VAL A 373 3.39 11.16 -26.66
C VAL A 373 2.79 9.90 -26.05
N ILE A 374 3.64 8.92 -25.80
CA ILE A 374 3.29 7.53 -25.50
C ILE A 374 3.81 7.17 -24.11
N ASN A 375 2.94 6.55 -23.32
CA ASN A 375 3.30 5.81 -22.11
C ASN A 375 2.99 4.32 -22.33
N VAL A 376 3.80 3.46 -21.75
CA VAL A 376 3.57 2.02 -21.74
C VAL A 376 3.54 1.58 -20.28
N PRO A 377 2.41 1.80 -19.57
CA PRO A 377 2.31 1.42 -18.16
C PRO A 377 2.58 -0.09 -18.04
N GLN A 378 3.69 -0.45 -17.39
CA GLN A 378 3.87 -1.81 -16.93
C GLN A 378 2.94 -2.02 -15.73
N ALA A 379 2.33 -3.20 -15.60
CA ALA A 379 1.58 -3.57 -14.41
C ALA A 379 2.55 -4.16 -13.37
N PRO A 380 3.11 -3.35 -12.45
CA PRO A 380 3.96 -3.86 -11.39
C PRO A 380 3.21 -4.80 -10.47
N ARG A 381 3.97 -5.66 -9.79
CA ARG A 381 3.41 -6.54 -8.76
C ARG A 381 3.33 -5.79 -7.44
N MET A 382 2.22 -5.09 -7.18
CA MET A 382 2.05 -4.40 -5.90
C MET A 382 1.69 -5.41 -4.80
N ARG A 383 2.23 -5.20 -3.59
CA ARG A 383 1.95 -6.03 -2.42
C ARG A 383 1.60 -5.19 -1.22
N VAL A 384 0.52 -5.59 -0.55
CA VAL A 384 0.11 -5.05 0.75
C VAL A 384 0.25 -6.15 1.79
N ASN A 385 1.15 -5.98 2.75
CA ASN A 385 1.24 -6.81 3.95
C ASN A 385 0.67 -6.03 5.14
N TYR A 386 -0.61 -6.25 5.42
CA TYR A 386 -1.29 -5.55 6.52
C TYR A 386 -0.96 -6.15 7.89
N GLY A 387 -0.23 -7.26 7.97
CA GLY A 387 0.27 -7.78 9.25
C GLY A 387 1.42 -6.96 9.83
N HIS A 388 2.18 -6.26 8.97
CA HIS A 388 3.30 -5.39 9.36
C HIS A 388 3.15 -3.94 8.86
N ASP A 389 1.99 -3.60 8.31
CA ASP A 389 1.73 -2.29 7.68
C ASP A 389 2.77 -1.91 6.62
N TRP A 390 3.21 -2.90 5.84
CA TRP A 390 4.16 -2.73 4.75
C TRP A 390 3.45 -2.74 3.41
N VAL A 391 3.79 -1.77 2.58
CA VAL A 391 3.34 -1.67 1.19
C VAL A 391 4.58 -1.65 0.30
N GLY A 392 4.58 -2.41 -0.78
CA GLY A 392 5.72 -2.48 -1.69
C GLY A 392 5.30 -2.90 -3.10
N GLY A 393 6.26 -2.95 -4.00
CA GLY A 393 6.05 -3.44 -5.35
C GLY A 393 7.36 -3.62 -6.11
N ASP A 394 7.34 -4.53 -7.09
CA ASP A 394 8.42 -4.66 -8.07
C ASP A 394 8.20 -3.61 -9.18
N TYR A 395 9.17 -2.72 -9.40
CA TYR A 395 9.10 -1.59 -10.37
C TYR A 395 10.50 -1.25 -10.90
N GLU A 396 10.59 -0.63 -12.08
CA GLU A 396 11.87 -0.15 -12.62
C GLU A 396 12.52 0.89 -11.67
N VAL A 397 13.84 1.04 -11.73
CA VAL A 397 14.58 1.93 -10.83
C VAL A 397 14.47 3.39 -11.28
N GLY A 398 14.37 4.34 -10.33
CA GLY A 398 14.41 5.78 -10.63
C GLY A 398 13.07 6.51 -10.52
N HIS A 399 11.97 5.79 -10.29
CA HIS A 399 10.62 6.32 -10.13
C HIS A 399 10.24 6.61 -8.68
N THR A 400 9.42 7.64 -8.49
CA THR A 400 8.85 8.05 -7.21
C THR A 400 7.39 7.65 -7.09
N PHE A 401 7.05 6.92 -6.04
CA PHE A 401 5.69 6.53 -5.69
C PHE A 401 5.12 7.37 -4.54
N GLN A 402 3.89 7.82 -4.71
CA GLN A 402 3.01 8.26 -3.62
C GLN A 402 2.04 7.12 -3.28
N ILE A 403 1.97 6.78 -1.99
CA ILE A 403 1.11 5.73 -1.46
C ILE A 403 0.14 6.38 -0.47
N THR A 404 -1.16 6.18 -0.65
CA THR A 404 -2.19 6.70 0.26
C THR A 404 -3.01 5.54 0.81
N VAL A 405 -3.10 5.43 2.14
CA VAL A 405 -3.97 4.45 2.81
C VAL A 405 -5.23 5.15 3.29
N THR A 406 -6.40 4.61 2.94
CA THR A 406 -7.70 5.10 3.39
C THR A 406 -8.48 3.99 4.10
N ASP A 407 -9.42 4.37 4.98
CA ASP A 407 -10.38 3.42 5.54
C ASP A 407 -11.47 3.05 4.51
N GLY A 408 -12.36 2.11 4.87
CA GLY A 408 -13.47 1.70 4.01
C GLY A 408 -14.52 2.80 3.70
N ALA A 409 -14.36 4.02 4.25
CA ALA A 409 -15.16 5.20 3.98
C ALA A 409 -14.35 6.31 3.28
N ASP A 410 -13.20 5.97 2.70
CA ASP A 410 -12.26 6.84 1.97
C ASP A 410 -11.61 7.94 2.84
N VAL A 411 -11.55 7.76 4.16
CA VAL A 411 -10.85 8.70 5.06
C VAL A 411 -9.35 8.37 5.07
N VAL A 412 -8.51 9.34 4.73
CA VAL A 412 -7.05 9.19 4.72
C VAL A 412 -6.50 8.90 6.11
N LYS A 413 -5.76 7.78 6.23
CA LYS A 413 -5.05 7.35 7.45
C LYS A 413 -3.61 7.82 7.44
N ALA A 414 -2.90 7.59 6.33
CA ALA A 414 -1.52 8.03 6.14
C ALA A 414 -1.16 8.12 4.66
N VAL A 415 -0.09 8.87 4.38
CA VAL A 415 0.54 9.00 3.05
C VAL A 415 2.03 8.69 3.18
N ALA A 416 2.61 8.00 2.19
CA ALA A 416 4.05 7.78 2.08
C ALA A 416 4.57 8.18 0.70
N THR A 417 5.78 8.69 0.65
CA THR A 417 6.54 8.91 -0.59
C THR A 417 7.76 7.98 -0.57
N VAL A 418 7.94 7.17 -1.61
CA VAL A 418 9.04 6.19 -1.71
C VAL A 418 9.66 6.24 -3.11
N GLU A 419 10.96 5.99 -3.18
CA GLU A 419 11.70 5.91 -4.45
C GLU A 419 12.06 4.45 -4.75
N THR A 420 11.89 4.07 -6.02
CA THR A 420 12.26 2.76 -6.54
C THR A 420 13.76 2.67 -6.73
N ALA A 421 14.35 1.54 -6.34
CA ALA A 421 15.78 1.33 -6.43
C ALA A 421 16.10 -0.16 -6.54
N SER A 422 17.34 -0.44 -6.96
CA SER A 422 17.73 -1.83 -7.18
C SER A 422 17.79 -2.63 -5.89
N GLY A 423 17.20 -3.83 -5.90
CA GLY A 423 17.09 -4.70 -4.73
C GLY A 423 16.17 -4.20 -3.63
N ARG A 424 15.34 -3.17 -3.90
CA ARG A 424 14.37 -2.60 -2.94
C ARG A 424 12.95 -3.08 -3.20
N GLY A 425 12.70 -3.76 -4.31
CA GLY A 425 11.51 -4.57 -4.53
C GLY A 425 11.63 -5.94 -3.85
N TRP A 426 10.57 -6.73 -3.91
CA TRP A 426 10.52 -8.03 -3.25
C TRP A 426 11.24 -9.12 -4.07
N ASN A 427 11.28 -8.97 -5.40
CA ASN A 427 11.98 -9.89 -6.31
C ASN A 427 13.06 -9.19 -7.15
N GLY A 428 13.56 -8.03 -6.72
CA GLY A 428 14.58 -7.29 -7.45
C GLY A 428 14.41 -5.79 -7.27
N ASP A 429 14.28 -5.08 -8.38
CA ASP A 429 14.11 -3.64 -8.42
C ASP A 429 12.67 -3.25 -8.03
N GLY A 430 12.52 -2.12 -7.33
CA GLY A 430 11.21 -1.65 -6.86
C GLY A 430 11.31 -0.91 -5.54
N PHE A 431 10.27 -1.02 -4.70
CA PHE A 431 10.22 -0.34 -3.41
C PHE A 431 9.52 -1.18 -2.33
N GLN A 432 9.81 -0.82 -1.07
CA GLN A 432 9.07 -1.23 0.10
C GLN A 432 9.04 -0.06 1.09
N SER A 433 7.86 0.28 1.58
CA SER A 433 7.68 1.31 2.60
C SER A 433 8.28 0.85 3.93
N ASP A 434 8.92 1.78 4.64
CA ASP A 434 9.36 1.63 6.02
C ASP A 434 8.64 2.64 6.94
N TRP A 435 8.89 2.51 8.25
CA TRP A 435 8.26 3.35 9.29
C TRP A 435 8.45 4.85 9.07
N ASN A 436 9.58 5.27 8.48
CA ASN A 436 9.92 6.69 8.32
C ASN A 436 9.27 7.33 7.09
N ASN A 437 8.73 6.52 6.16
CA ASN A 437 8.10 7.05 4.97
C ASN A 437 6.72 7.65 5.24
N TRP A 438 6.02 7.19 6.28
CA TRP A 438 4.62 7.51 6.52
C TRP A 438 4.41 8.83 7.27
N GLN A 439 3.36 9.57 6.89
CA GLN A 439 2.88 10.79 7.53
C GLN A 439 1.36 10.71 7.75
N PRO A 440 0.81 11.13 8.91
CA PRO A 440 1.53 11.67 10.08
C PRO A 440 2.24 10.59 10.91
N ALA A 441 1.86 9.32 10.74
CA ALA A 441 2.49 8.15 11.35
C ALA A 441 2.21 6.92 10.46
N GLN A 442 2.84 5.79 10.74
CA GLN A 442 2.53 4.54 10.04
C GLN A 442 1.03 4.21 10.21
N PRO A 443 0.31 3.88 9.11
CA PRO A 443 -1.09 3.49 9.20
C PRO A 443 -1.22 2.09 9.77
N ASP A 444 -2.25 1.84 10.57
CA ASP A 444 -2.70 0.49 10.96
C ASP A 444 -3.62 -0.04 9.85
N ILE A 445 -3.09 -0.75 8.86
CA ILE A 445 -3.82 -1.25 7.70
C ILE A 445 -4.70 -2.44 8.13
N ARG A 446 -5.99 -2.39 7.83
CA ARG A 446 -6.96 -3.41 8.26
C ARG A 446 -7.78 -3.95 7.09
N PRO A 447 -8.36 -5.17 7.22
CA PRO A 447 -9.34 -5.64 6.26
C PRO A 447 -10.45 -4.62 6.02
N GLY A 448 -10.72 -4.31 4.76
CA GLY A 448 -11.67 -3.29 4.32
C GLY A 448 -11.06 -1.95 3.90
N ASP A 449 -9.81 -1.67 4.30
CA ASP A 449 -9.05 -0.48 3.88
C ASP A 449 -8.66 -0.53 2.39
N TRP A 450 -8.33 0.63 1.84
CA TRP A 450 -7.75 0.78 0.51
C TRP A 450 -6.31 1.30 0.56
N VAL A 451 -5.49 0.82 -0.36
CA VAL A 451 -4.13 1.30 -0.61
C VAL A 451 -4.04 1.79 -2.05
N HIS A 452 -3.85 3.09 -2.21
CA HIS A 452 -3.75 3.75 -3.51
C HIS A 452 -2.29 4.04 -3.84
N PHE A 453 -1.89 3.79 -5.09
CA PHE A 453 -0.55 3.98 -5.62
C PHE A 453 -0.60 4.98 -6.77
N SER A 454 0.35 5.91 -6.81
CA SER A 454 0.61 6.73 -7.99
C SER A 454 2.10 6.97 -8.18
N ALA A 455 2.62 6.73 -9.37
CA ALA A 455 4.01 6.98 -9.74
C ALA A 455 4.16 8.31 -10.51
N ASP A 456 5.40 8.80 -10.60
CA ASP A 456 5.76 10.02 -11.34
C ASP A 456 5.68 9.89 -12.86
N ASP A 457 5.72 8.67 -13.39
CA ASP A 457 5.48 8.35 -14.81
C ASP A 457 3.99 8.21 -15.18
N GLY A 458 3.08 8.44 -14.23
CA GLY A 458 1.63 8.40 -14.43
C GLY A 458 0.96 7.06 -14.14
N TYR A 459 1.69 6.03 -13.72
CA TYR A 459 1.06 4.78 -13.26
C TYR A 459 0.19 5.03 -12.02
N VAL A 460 -1.04 4.49 -12.01
CA VAL A 460 -1.94 4.54 -10.85
C VAL A 460 -2.62 3.18 -10.60
N ASN A 461 -2.78 2.80 -9.32
CA ASN A 461 -3.45 1.55 -8.93
C ASN A 461 -4.12 1.69 -7.55
N SER A 462 -5.07 0.82 -7.23
CA SER A 462 -5.72 0.76 -5.92
C SER A 462 -6.05 -0.66 -5.52
N ILE A 463 -5.62 -1.08 -4.33
CA ILE A 463 -5.85 -2.42 -3.78
C ILE A 463 -6.75 -2.32 -2.56
N ARG A 464 -7.80 -3.12 -2.52
CA ARG A 464 -8.64 -3.31 -1.33
C ARG A 464 -8.16 -4.50 -0.51
N VAL A 465 -8.04 -4.32 0.80
CA VAL A 465 -7.48 -5.33 1.70
C VAL A 465 -8.56 -6.32 2.15
N GLY A 466 -8.44 -7.60 1.76
CA GLY A 466 -9.26 -8.72 2.23
C GLY A 466 -8.80 -9.26 3.58
N GLU A 467 -9.73 -9.87 4.32
CA GLU A 467 -9.41 -10.56 5.57
C GLU A 467 -8.81 -11.93 5.26
N ILE A 468 -7.61 -12.19 5.78
CA ILE A 468 -6.99 -13.51 5.80
C ILE A 468 -7.00 -13.99 7.24
N SER A 469 -7.55 -15.18 7.47
CA SER A 469 -7.49 -15.91 8.72
C SER A 469 -6.53 -17.07 8.58
N GLY A 470 -5.79 -17.42 9.65
CA GLY A 470 -4.81 -18.48 9.61
C GLY A 470 -4.55 -19.07 10.99
N THR A 471 -4.28 -20.38 11.05
CA THR A 471 -3.84 -21.08 12.25
C THR A 471 -2.60 -21.89 11.90
N VAL A 472 -1.50 -21.63 12.60
CA VAL A 472 -0.23 -22.37 12.47
C VAL A 472 -0.26 -23.58 13.39
N ASP A 473 -0.02 -24.76 12.81
CA ASP A 473 0.20 -26.01 13.53
C ASP A 473 1.69 -26.34 13.49
N LEU A 474 2.34 -26.14 14.64
CA LEU A 474 3.77 -26.38 14.83
C LEU A 474 4.11 -27.88 14.83
N GLU A 475 3.19 -28.78 15.17
CA GLU A 475 3.47 -30.23 15.14
C GLU A 475 3.35 -30.79 13.72
N ALA A 476 2.45 -30.22 12.92
CA ALA A 476 2.22 -30.62 11.54
C ALA A 476 3.06 -29.84 10.52
N ASP A 477 3.88 -28.88 10.97
CA ASP A 477 4.61 -27.94 10.11
C ASP A 477 3.68 -27.32 9.06
N SER A 478 2.54 -26.75 9.47
CA SER A 478 1.52 -26.31 8.52
C SER A 478 0.77 -25.07 8.96
N ILE A 479 0.14 -24.40 8.00
CA ILE A 479 -0.83 -23.32 8.23
C ILE A 479 -2.08 -23.60 7.41
N SER A 480 -3.25 -23.32 7.99
CA SER A 480 -4.52 -23.38 7.26
C SER A 480 -5.46 -22.28 7.71
N GLY A 481 -6.38 -21.88 6.83
CA GLY A 481 -7.26 -20.76 7.10
C GLY A 481 -8.17 -20.40 5.94
N SER A 482 -8.86 -19.27 6.03
CA SER A 482 -9.84 -18.81 5.04
C SER A 482 -9.60 -17.35 4.65
N ILE A 483 -10.07 -16.96 3.47
CA ILE A 483 -10.00 -15.59 2.97
C ILE A 483 -11.41 -15.04 2.82
N ARG A 484 -11.67 -13.83 3.31
CA ARG A 484 -12.89 -13.07 3.08
C ARG A 484 -12.57 -11.77 2.36
N ALA A 485 -12.86 -11.74 1.07
CA ALA A 485 -12.79 -10.59 0.18
C ALA A 485 -14.06 -10.60 -0.68
N ASP A 486 -15.22 -10.30 -0.07
CA ASP A 486 -16.56 -10.50 -0.65
C ASP A 486 -16.83 -9.75 -1.97
N TRP A 487 -15.97 -8.80 -2.34
CA TRP A 487 -16.01 -8.13 -3.64
C TRP A 487 -15.40 -8.96 -4.77
N LEU A 488 -14.66 -10.02 -4.45
CA LEU A 488 -14.14 -11.00 -5.39
C LEU A 488 -15.06 -12.23 -5.38
N SER A 489 -15.33 -12.80 -6.55
CA SER A 489 -16.25 -13.95 -6.69
C SER A 489 -15.57 -15.24 -7.17
N SER A 490 -14.25 -15.21 -7.30
CA SER A 490 -13.43 -16.29 -7.86
C SER A 490 -12.63 -17.05 -6.79
N SER A 491 -12.08 -18.18 -7.21
CA SER A 491 -11.02 -18.87 -6.47
C SER A 491 -9.75 -18.02 -6.54
N LEU A 492 -9.09 -17.84 -5.39
CA LEU A 492 -7.87 -17.07 -5.25
C LEU A 492 -6.67 -18.02 -5.15
N ASP A 493 -5.58 -17.66 -5.82
CA ASP A 493 -4.28 -18.31 -5.62
C ASP A 493 -3.67 -17.78 -4.32
N VAL A 494 -3.28 -18.71 -3.44
CA VAL A 494 -2.71 -18.41 -2.13
C VAL A 494 -1.26 -18.89 -2.08
N GLU A 495 -0.38 -18.05 -1.57
CA GLU A 495 1.02 -18.38 -1.32
C GLU A 495 1.33 -18.26 0.16
N CYS A 496 1.97 -19.28 0.72
CA CYS A 496 2.46 -19.27 2.08
C CYS A 496 3.99 -19.26 2.08
N HIS A 497 4.57 -18.26 2.73
CA HIS A 497 5.98 -17.97 2.78
C HIS A 497 6.51 -18.10 4.21
N PRO A 498 7.35 -19.11 4.51
CA PRO A 498 8.00 -19.19 5.82
C PRO A 498 9.13 -18.18 5.88
N TRP A 499 8.96 -17.11 6.66
CA TRP A 499 9.98 -16.09 6.88
C TRP A 499 10.85 -16.44 8.09
N GLY A 500 12.09 -15.90 8.13
CA GLY A 500 12.96 -16.00 9.32
C GLY A 500 13.60 -17.37 9.62
N GLY A 501 13.52 -18.34 8.71
CA GLY A 501 13.97 -19.71 8.94
C GLY A 501 15.47 -20.01 8.70
N TRP A 502 16.08 -20.87 9.54
CA TRP A 502 17.44 -21.44 9.33
C TRP A 502 17.41 -22.98 9.23
N PRO A 503 18.19 -23.66 8.35
CA PRO A 503 19.19 -23.12 7.42
C PRO A 503 18.70 -23.05 5.96
N GLY A 504 18.42 -21.84 5.48
CA GLY A 504 18.20 -21.55 4.05
C GLY A 504 16.75 -21.16 3.71
N PRO A 505 16.49 -20.70 2.46
CA PRO A 505 15.16 -20.26 2.07
C PRO A 505 14.21 -21.46 2.03
N ALA A 506 13.21 -21.45 2.90
CA ALA A 506 12.13 -22.43 2.87
C ALA A 506 11.36 -22.33 1.55
N GLN A 507 10.82 -23.46 1.08
CA GLN A 507 10.02 -23.44 -0.15
C GLN A 507 8.68 -22.75 0.11
N VAL A 508 8.35 -21.79 -0.75
CA VAL A 508 7.02 -21.18 -0.84
C VAL A 508 6.02 -22.28 -1.20
N GLN A 509 4.95 -22.39 -0.43
CA GLN A 509 3.85 -23.32 -0.72
C GLN A 509 2.72 -22.59 -1.40
N GLN A 510 2.04 -23.27 -2.31
CA GLN A 510 0.88 -22.73 -3.02
C GLN A 510 -0.37 -23.51 -2.64
N SER A 511 -1.48 -22.81 -2.50
CA SER A 511 -2.81 -23.33 -2.24
C SER A 511 -3.83 -22.49 -3.00
N THR A 512 -5.10 -22.85 -2.91
CA THR A 512 -6.22 -22.01 -3.34
C THR A 512 -7.20 -21.84 -2.19
N ALA A 513 -8.01 -20.78 -2.23
CA ALA A 513 -9.15 -20.56 -1.34
C ALA A 513 -10.23 -19.77 -2.06
N MET A 514 -11.48 -19.94 -1.64
CA MET A 514 -12.59 -19.12 -2.16
C MET A 514 -12.64 -17.78 -1.44
N ALA A 515 -12.85 -16.70 -2.19
CA ALA A 515 -12.88 -15.34 -1.67
C ALA A 515 -14.01 -15.06 -0.66
N ASP A 516 -15.06 -15.88 -0.60
CA ASP A 516 -16.17 -15.75 0.35
C ASP A 516 -15.94 -16.54 1.67
N GLY A 517 -14.79 -17.20 1.78
CA GLY A 517 -14.41 -18.06 2.89
C GLY A 517 -15.10 -19.42 2.91
N SER A 518 -15.76 -19.85 1.82
CA SER A 518 -16.42 -21.16 1.74
C SER A 518 -15.43 -22.32 1.63
N ASP A 519 -14.30 -22.12 0.95
CA ASP A 519 -13.18 -23.06 0.86
C ASP A 519 -11.90 -22.45 1.48
N SER A 520 -11.23 -23.23 2.32
CA SER A 520 -10.02 -22.86 3.05
C SER A 520 -8.74 -23.19 2.29
N TYR A 521 -7.69 -22.37 2.46
CA TYR A 521 -6.34 -22.73 2.04
C TYR A 521 -5.65 -23.60 3.09
N ALA A 522 -4.68 -24.41 2.64
CA ALA A 522 -3.78 -25.14 3.53
C ALA A 522 -2.40 -25.29 2.89
N CYS A 523 -1.36 -24.88 3.62
CA CYS A 523 0.04 -24.98 3.23
C CYS A 523 0.77 -25.83 4.26
N GLY A 524 1.57 -26.80 3.82
CA GLY A 524 2.29 -27.70 4.70
C GLY A 524 3.73 -27.89 4.26
N TRP A 525 4.63 -27.98 5.23
CA TRP A 525 6.06 -28.17 5.05
C TRP A 525 6.59 -29.44 5.71
N ALA A 526 5.71 -30.30 6.25
CA ALA A 526 6.07 -31.53 6.93
C ALA A 526 7.18 -32.33 6.19
N GLY A 527 8.31 -32.53 6.88
CA GLY A 527 9.47 -33.26 6.36
C GLY A 527 10.38 -32.49 5.41
N VAL A 528 10.08 -31.22 5.13
CA VAL A 528 10.87 -30.30 4.29
C VAL A 528 11.33 -29.06 5.08
N TRP A 529 10.48 -28.52 5.94
CA TRP A 529 10.77 -27.40 6.82
C TRP A 529 10.09 -27.60 8.18
N ASP A 530 10.81 -27.33 9.26
CA ASP A 530 10.32 -27.42 10.65
C ASP A 530 9.88 -26.02 11.10
N VAL A 531 8.58 -25.78 11.20
CA VAL A 531 8.03 -24.46 11.54
C VAL A 531 8.27 -24.18 13.01
N GLN A 532 9.08 -23.16 13.31
CA GLN A 532 9.41 -22.83 14.68
C GLN A 532 8.31 -21.98 15.35
N PRO A 533 8.15 -22.07 16.68
CA PRO A 533 7.36 -21.10 17.42
C PRO A 533 7.86 -19.68 17.13
N GLY A 534 6.94 -18.73 16.98
CA GLY A 534 7.24 -17.34 16.63
C GLY A 534 7.75 -17.10 15.22
N GLN A 535 7.88 -18.14 14.40
CA GLN A 535 8.26 -17.98 13.02
C GLN A 535 7.09 -17.37 12.23
N ASP A 536 7.33 -16.21 11.63
CA ASP A 536 6.37 -15.60 10.71
C ASP A 536 6.16 -16.49 9.48
N ILE A 537 4.90 -16.84 9.27
CA ILE A 537 4.39 -17.46 8.05
C ILE A 537 3.52 -16.42 7.36
N ALA A 538 4.06 -15.79 6.33
CA ALA A 538 3.30 -14.82 5.56
C ALA A 538 2.39 -15.54 4.57
N VAL A 539 1.11 -15.16 4.56
CA VAL A 539 0.10 -15.70 3.64
C VAL A 539 -0.36 -14.56 2.75
N PHE A 540 -0.20 -14.74 1.43
CA PHE A 540 -0.66 -13.80 0.42
C PHE A 540 -1.68 -14.47 -0.48
N TYR A 541 -2.74 -13.74 -0.84
CA TYR A 541 -3.54 -14.11 -2.00
C TYR A 541 -3.25 -13.17 -3.17
N ARG A 542 -3.31 -13.69 -4.39
CA ARG A 542 -3.28 -12.89 -5.61
C ARG A 542 -4.66 -12.33 -5.92
N VAL A 543 -4.70 -11.05 -6.27
CA VAL A 543 -5.92 -10.42 -6.78
C VAL A 543 -6.13 -10.94 -8.22
N PRO A 544 -7.31 -11.48 -8.56
CA PRO A 544 -7.58 -11.99 -9.90
C PRO A 544 -7.39 -10.92 -10.98
N GLY A 545 -6.83 -11.29 -12.14
CA GLY A 545 -6.67 -10.39 -13.29
C GLY A 545 -5.46 -9.45 -13.22
N VAL A 546 -4.88 -9.22 -12.03
CA VAL A 546 -3.68 -8.39 -11.83
C VAL A 546 -2.58 -9.19 -11.13
N PRO A 547 -1.31 -8.77 -11.20
CA PRO A 547 -0.24 -9.46 -10.51
C PRO A 547 -0.10 -9.07 -9.02
N ASP A 548 -1.05 -8.30 -8.49
CA ASP A 548 -1.04 -7.77 -7.13
C ASP A 548 -1.35 -8.82 -6.06
N GLN A 549 -0.82 -8.59 -4.85
CA GLN A 549 -1.04 -9.47 -3.70
C GLN A 549 -1.44 -8.71 -2.45
N VAL A 550 -2.33 -9.31 -1.67
CA VAL A 550 -2.66 -8.88 -0.31
C VAL A 550 -2.30 -10.01 0.62
N GLY A 551 -1.61 -9.69 1.71
CA GLY A 551 -1.19 -10.69 2.68
C GLY A 551 -1.09 -10.17 4.09
N THR A 552 -0.87 -11.11 4.99
CA THR A 552 -0.59 -10.88 6.41
C THR A 552 0.36 -11.96 6.91
N VAL A 553 0.82 -11.84 8.16
CA VAL A 553 1.71 -12.81 8.81
C VAL A 553 1.00 -13.52 9.95
N PHE A 554 1.32 -14.79 10.13
CA PHE A 554 0.88 -15.60 11.26
C PHE A 554 2.09 -16.28 11.89
N ALA A 555 2.13 -16.34 13.21
CA ALA A 555 3.12 -17.13 13.93
C ALA A 555 2.41 -18.14 14.84
N GLY A 556 2.96 -19.35 14.91
CA GLY A 556 2.53 -20.32 15.91
C GLY A 556 3.16 -19.97 17.26
N THR A 557 2.37 -19.99 18.34
CA THR A 557 2.87 -19.77 19.70
C THR A 557 3.22 -21.10 20.36
N ALA A 558 4.34 -21.18 21.07
CA ALA A 558 4.63 -22.28 21.97
C ALA A 558 4.51 -21.84 23.43
N THR A 559 4.28 -22.83 24.30
CA THR A 559 4.35 -22.63 25.74
C THR A 559 5.80 -22.72 26.20
N ARG A 560 6.21 -21.81 27.09
CA ARG A 560 7.54 -21.83 27.71
C ARG A 560 7.48 -22.25 29.16
N TYR A 561 8.56 -22.86 29.63
CA TYR A 561 8.62 -23.52 30.92
C TYR A 561 9.80 -23.01 31.74
N VAL A 562 9.52 -22.60 32.98
CA VAL A 562 10.51 -22.08 33.92
C VAL A 562 10.46 -22.81 35.25
N ALA A 563 11.57 -23.39 35.69
CA ALA A 563 11.68 -24.08 36.97
C ALA A 563 12.97 -23.70 37.70
N THR A 564 12.96 -23.61 39.04
CA THR A 564 14.17 -23.30 39.83
C THR A 564 15.31 -24.32 39.64
N THR A 565 14.98 -25.53 39.17
CA THR A 565 15.94 -26.60 38.83
C THR A 565 16.39 -26.60 37.37
N GLY A 566 15.87 -25.67 36.55
CA GLY A 566 16.17 -25.56 35.13
C GLY A 566 17.57 -25.02 34.82
N SER A 567 17.84 -24.76 33.53
CA SER A 567 19.09 -24.20 33.03
C SER A 567 18.82 -23.18 31.92
N ASP A 568 19.49 -22.03 31.96
CA ASP A 568 19.36 -20.99 30.92
C ASP A 568 20.33 -21.20 29.74
N ALA A 569 21.38 -22.01 29.93
CA ALA A 569 22.42 -22.22 28.93
C ALA A 569 21.90 -23.01 27.73
N ASP A 570 22.01 -22.41 26.54
CA ASP A 570 21.55 -22.95 25.24
C ASP A 570 20.10 -23.46 25.30
N ASN A 571 19.25 -22.75 26.05
CA ASN A 571 17.86 -23.13 26.29
C ASN A 571 16.92 -22.01 25.84
N ASN A 572 15.96 -22.36 24.97
CA ASN A 572 14.88 -21.49 24.49
C ASN A 572 13.59 -21.64 25.32
N CYS A 573 13.63 -22.45 26.38
CA CYS A 573 12.54 -22.65 27.34
C CYS A 573 11.30 -23.38 26.79
N SER A 574 11.30 -23.91 25.56
CA SER A 574 10.11 -24.57 24.98
C SER A 574 10.00 -26.06 25.35
N ASP A 575 11.08 -26.68 25.84
CA ASP A 575 11.05 -28.06 26.29
C ASP A 575 10.69 -28.16 27.78
N ALA A 576 9.49 -28.68 28.05
CA ALA A 576 8.99 -28.92 29.40
C ALA A 576 9.89 -29.84 30.26
N ALA A 577 10.66 -30.75 29.64
CA ALA A 577 11.59 -31.63 30.33
C ALA A 577 12.92 -30.94 30.67
N ASN A 578 13.26 -29.87 29.95
CA ASN A 578 14.46 -29.07 30.14
C ASN A 578 14.08 -27.58 30.26
N PRO A 579 13.36 -27.17 31.30
CA PRO A 579 12.89 -25.79 31.44
C PRO A 579 14.04 -24.81 31.70
N CYS A 580 13.78 -23.53 31.41
CA CYS A 580 14.69 -22.44 31.80
C CYS A 580 14.74 -22.27 33.32
N ARG A 581 15.84 -21.71 33.82
CA ARG A 581 16.02 -21.48 35.26
C ARG A 581 15.44 -20.15 35.71
N THR A 582 15.54 -19.15 34.84
CA THR A 582 15.15 -17.75 35.09
C THR A 582 13.89 -17.39 34.31
N VAL A 583 13.11 -16.46 34.85
CA VAL A 583 11.86 -16.03 34.22
C VAL A 583 12.16 -15.03 33.12
N GLN A 584 13.13 -14.12 33.35
CA GLN A 584 13.57 -13.17 32.33
C GLN A 584 14.07 -13.88 31.07
N ARG A 585 14.82 -14.98 31.20
CA ARG A 585 15.24 -15.78 30.04
C ARG A 585 14.07 -16.25 29.18
N ALA A 586 12.98 -16.68 29.79
CA ALA A 586 11.80 -17.11 29.05
C ALA A 586 11.04 -15.94 28.41
N ILE A 587 11.05 -14.76 29.03
CA ILE A 587 10.50 -13.52 28.46
C ILE A 587 11.31 -13.12 27.21
N ASP A 588 12.64 -13.10 27.34
CA ASP A 588 13.57 -12.71 26.28
C ASP A 588 13.47 -13.64 25.06
N GLU A 589 13.26 -14.94 25.30
CA GLU A 589 13.10 -15.95 24.26
C GLU A 589 11.68 -16.00 23.70
N GLY A 590 10.70 -15.51 24.47
CA GLY A 590 9.27 -15.44 24.15
C GLY A 590 8.96 -14.83 22.80
N PHE A 591 7.81 -15.17 22.23
CA PHE A 591 7.16 -14.42 21.17
C PHE A 591 5.86 -13.83 21.68
N ASP A 592 5.36 -12.81 21.01
CA ASP A 592 4.13 -12.13 21.43
C ASP A 592 2.95 -13.12 21.37
N GLY A 593 2.07 -13.01 22.37
CA GLY A 593 0.95 -13.92 22.59
C GLY A 593 1.29 -15.22 23.33
N GLU A 594 2.57 -15.51 23.64
CA GLU A 594 2.94 -16.76 24.31
C GLU A 594 2.67 -16.76 25.82
N ASP A 595 2.39 -17.97 26.34
CA ASP A 595 2.31 -18.25 27.78
C ASP A 595 3.65 -18.79 28.30
N ILE A 596 4.13 -18.21 29.40
CA ILE A 596 5.27 -18.66 30.18
C ILE A 596 4.75 -19.27 31.49
N LEU A 597 4.90 -20.59 31.61
CA LEU A 597 4.50 -21.36 32.78
C LEU A 597 5.65 -21.45 33.77
N ILE A 598 5.42 -20.94 34.97
CA ILE A 598 6.44 -20.83 36.02
C ILE A 598 6.09 -21.81 37.13
N ALA A 599 6.93 -22.83 37.28
CA ALA A 599 6.78 -23.84 38.32
C ALA A 599 6.84 -23.22 39.72
N SER A 600 6.27 -23.93 40.70
CA SER A 600 6.33 -23.53 42.10
C SER A 600 7.77 -23.40 42.58
N GLY A 601 8.07 -22.31 43.27
CA GLY A 601 9.42 -21.99 43.70
C GLY A 601 9.58 -20.50 44.01
N THR A 602 10.74 -20.13 44.54
CA THR A 602 11.11 -18.72 44.75
C THR A 602 12.18 -18.33 43.75
N TYR A 603 11.90 -17.26 43.00
CA TYR A 603 12.73 -16.74 41.93
C TYR A 603 13.19 -15.34 42.34
N GLY A 604 14.45 -15.23 42.77
CA GLY A 604 15.07 -13.95 43.13
C GLY A 604 15.48 -13.17 41.89
N GLN A 605 14.59 -12.37 41.34
CA GLN A 605 14.73 -11.65 40.06
C GLN A 605 13.83 -10.40 40.06
N ASN A 606 14.26 -9.38 39.32
CA ASN A 606 13.44 -8.27 38.87
C ASN A 606 13.20 -8.47 37.38
N LEU A 607 11.95 -8.33 36.92
CA LEU A 607 11.55 -8.62 35.54
C LEU A 607 11.26 -7.33 34.79
N ALA A 608 11.71 -7.27 33.53
CA ALA A 608 11.38 -6.21 32.60
C ALA A 608 10.68 -6.81 31.38
N ILE A 609 9.46 -6.33 31.12
CA ILE A 609 8.63 -6.72 29.98
C ILE A 609 8.36 -5.45 29.19
N ILE A 610 9.11 -5.27 28.10
CA ILE A 610 9.12 -4.03 27.32
C ILE A 610 8.92 -4.38 25.85
N ASN A 611 7.88 -3.84 25.21
CA ASN A 611 7.48 -4.21 23.84
C ASN A 611 7.37 -5.73 23.66
N LYS A 612 6.69 -6.40 24.60
CA LYS A 612 6.63 -7.86 24.67
C LYS A 612 5.32 -8.37 25.26
N ASP A 613 4.45 -8.93 24.42
CA ASP A 613 3.11 -9.36 24.82
C ASP A 613 3.11 -10.82 25.30
N VAL A 614 3.89 -11.12 26.33
CA VAL A 614 4.01 -12.47 26.93
C VAL A 614 3.27 -12.58 28.25
N SER A 615 2.46 -13.61 28.43
CA SER A 615 1.71 -13.86 29.66
C SER A 615 2.48 -14.75 30.64
N LEU A 616 2.55 -14.36 31.91
CA LEU A 616 3.23 -15.14 32.96
C LEU A 616 2.22 -15.84 33.85
N ARG A 617 2.35 -17.17 33.99
CA ARG A 617 1.44 -17.98 34.80
C ARG A 617 2.20 -18.80 35.83
N GLY A 618 2.02 -18.48 37.10
CA GLY A 618 2.52 -19.25 38.23
C GLY A 618 1.63 -20.44 38.59
N GLY A 619 1.90 -21.08 39.73
CA GLY A 619 1.05 -22.14 40.28
C GLY A 619 1.28 -23.55 39.72
N TYR A 620 2.21 -23.71 38.77
CA TYR A 620 2.47 -25.00 38.14
C TYR A 620 3.28 -25.93 39.04
N LEU A 621 2.92 -27.21 39.03
CA LEU A 621 3.67 -28.27 39.70
C LEU A 621 4.45 -29.10 38.69
N LEU A 622 5.68 -29.47 39.06
CA LEU A 622 6.50 -30.45 38.35
C LEU A 622 6.48 -31.77 39.15
N SER A 623 5.36 -32.50 39.08
CA SER A 623 5.20 -33.80 39.76
C SER A 623 5.39 -34.95 38.78
N ASP A 624 6.25 -35.91 39.10
CA ASP A 624 6.56 -37.09 38.27
C ASP A 624 6.93 -36.76 36.81
N GLY A 625 7.52 -35.58 36.57
CA GLY A 625 7.94 -35.12 35.24
C GLY A 625 6.83 -34.52 34.37
N ALA A 626 5.61 -34.35 34.89
CA ALA A 626 4.50 -33.71 34.20
C ALA A 626 4.19 -32.33 34.77
N TRP A 627 3.91 -31.37 33.88
CA TRP A 627 3.43 -30.04 34.22
C TRP A 627 1.91 -30.05 34.38
N GLY A 628 1.41 -29.37 35.40
CA GLY A 628 -0.03 -29.17 35.54
C GLY A 628 -0.37 -28.03 36.49
N PRO A 629 -1.56 -27.41 36.31
CA PRO A 629 -2.06 -26.42 37.25
C PRO A 629 -2.26 -27.07 38.62
N GLY A 630 -1.73 -26.45 39.67
CA GLY A 630 -1.82 -26.95 41.04
C GLY A 630 -1.85 -25.81 42.06
N ILE A 631 -1.89 -26.16 43.35
CA ILE A 631 -1.78 -25.19 44.45
C ILE A 631 -0.32 -24.78 44.74
N GLY A 632 0.57 -24.91 43.75
CA GLY A 632 1.96 -24.52 43.88
C GLY A 632 2.07 -23.02 44.16
N VAL A 633 3.02 -22.62 45.00
CA VAL A 633 3.28 -21.18 45.23
C VAL A 633 4.49 -20.79 44.40
N THR A 634 4.29 -19.87 43.45
CA THR A 634 5.35 -19.26 42.66
C THR A 634 5.60 -17.85 43.18
N ILE A 635 6.79 -17.62 43.73
CA ILE A 635 7.18 -16.34 44.34
C ILE A 635 8.23 -15.67 43.45
N LEU A 636 7.91 -14.50 42.92
CA LEU A 636 8.87 -13.58 42.34
C LEU A 636 9.34 -12.64 43.45
N GLN A 637 10.63 -12.72 43.76
CA GLN A 637 11.24 -11.94 44.83
C GLN A 637 12.21 -10.93 44.21
N GLY A 638 11.91 -9.63 44.35
CA GLY A 638 12.83 -8.56 44.00
C GLY A 638 14.15 -8.70 44.77
N VAL A 639 15.26 -8.48 44.07
CA VAL A 639 16.62 -8.61 44.61
C VAL A 639 17.48 -7.37 44.34
N GLU A 640 17.04 -6.50 43.45
CA GLU A 640 17.70 -5.24 43.11
C GLU A 640 17.15 -4.08 43.95
N ASP A 641 18.06 -3.22 44.41
CA ASP A 641 17.70 -1.93 45.01
C ASP A 641 17.13 -1.02 43.92
N ASN A 642 16.21 -0.13 44.29
CA ASN A 642 15.60 0.87 43.39
C ASN A 642 14.82 0.29 42.20
N ALA A 643 14.34 -0.96 42.28
CA ALA A 643 13.63 -1.62 41.20
C ALA A 643 12.29 -2.25 41.63
N SER A 644 11.33 -2.23 40.73
CA SER A 644 10.08 -3.00 40.82
C SER A 644 10.36 -4.50 40.69
N VAL A 645 9.55 -5.37 41.30
CA VAL A 645 9.64 -6.83 41.03
C VAL A 645 9.31 -7.11 39.57
N VAL A 646 8.30 -6.44 39.02
CA VAL A 646 7.92 -6.52 37.60
C VAL A 646 7.69 -5.11 37.05
N TYR A 647 8.39 -4.79 35.96
CA TYR A 647 8.21 -3.56 35.19
C TYR A 647 7.64 -3.89 33.81
N ILE A 648 6.54 -3.22 33.43
CA ILE A 648 5.79 -3.44 32.20
C ILE A 648 5.71 -2.12 31.45
N GLU A 649 6.15 -2.09 30.20
CA GLU A 649 6.11 -0.92 29.32
C GLU A 649 5.76 -1.34 27.90
N ASP A 650 4.85 -0.60 27.25
CA ASP A 650 4.41 -0.85 25.87
C ASP A 650 4.04 -2.33 25.62
N SER A 651 3.40 -2.99 26.59
CA SER A 651 3.14 -4.45 26.55
C SER A 651 1.78 -4.81 27.14
N ASN A 652 1.06 -5.73 26.51
CA ASN A 652 -0.24 -6.25 26.95
C ASN A 652 -0.11 -7.72 27.34
N LEU A 653 -0.51 -8.07 28.55
CA LEU A 653 -0.27 -9.40 29.10
C LEU A 653 -1.16 -9.77 30.28
N VAL A 654 -1.14 -11.05 30.63
CA VAL A 654 -1.72 -11.58 31.86
C VAL A 654 -0.61 -12.00 32.83
N LEU A 655 -0.66 -11.52 34.07
CA LEU A 655 0.06 -12.11 35.20
C LEU A 655 -0.94 -12.89 36.05
N ALA A 656 -0.74 -14.21 36.16
CA ALA A 656 -1.66 -15.09 36.88
C ALA A 656 -0.98 -15.97 37.92
N ASP A 657 -1.61 -16.15 39.08
CA ASP A 657 -1.21 -17.14 40.11
C ASP A 657 0.23 -16.96 40.63
N LEU A 658 0.67 -15.70 40.78
CA LEU A 658 2.00 -15.32 41.25
C LEU A 658 1.97 -14.58 42.59
N SER A 659 3.02 -14.75 43.39
CA SER A 659 3.29 -13.95 44.58
C SER A 659 4.48 -13.02 44.31
N LEU A 660 4.33 -11.72 44.55
CA LEU A 660 5.35 -10.70 44.28
C LEU A 660 5.76 -9.99 45.58
N THR A 661 7.05 -10.01 45.91
CA THR A 661 7.56 -9.43 47.15
C THR A 661 8.99 -8.93 47.03
N GLY A 662 9.43 -8.10 47.97
CA GLY A 662 10.83 -7.64 48.06
C GLY A 662 11.22 -6.60 47.01
N GLY A 663 10.27 -6.04 46.26
CA GLY A 663 10.55 -4.91 45.40
C GLY A 663 10.79 -3.64 46.22
N ASP A 664 11.73 -2.82 45.75
CA ASP A 664 12.22 -1.66 46.47
C ASP A 664 12.45 -0.45 45.54
N ALA A 665 11.42 -0.06 44.79
CA ALA A 665 11.53 1.00 43.80
C ALA A 665 11.78 2.38 44.42
N GLU A 666 12.66 3.20 43.84
CA GLU A 666 12.85 4.58 44.30
C GLU A 666 11.68 5.48 43.88
N ASP A 667 11.18 5.29 42.65
CA ASP A 667 10.11 6.11 42.07
C ASP A 667 8.73 5.49 42.27
N ARG A 668 8.34 4.48 41.47
CA ARG A 668 6.97 3.95 41.51
C ARG A 668 6.87 2.44 41.36
N GLY A 669 5.83 1.85 41.96
CA GLY A 669 5.42 0.47 41.74
C GLY A 669 6.40 -0.54 42.32
N GLY A 670 6.40 -0.73 43.64
CA GLY A 670 7.38 -1.61 44.28
C GLY A 670 7.23 -3.06 43.83
N GLY A 671 6.00 -3.58 43.84
CA GLY A 671 5.70 -4.90 43.26
C GLY A 671 5.64 -4.83 41.75
N ILE A 672 4.74 -4.03 41.20
CA ILE A 672 4.49 -3.91 39.76
C ILE A 672 4.46 -2.44 39.34
N HIS A 673 5.09 -2.11 38.22
CA HIS A 673 4.98 -0.80 37.58
C HIS A 673 4.57 -0.98 36.11
N VAL A 674 3.48 -0.34 35.69
CA VAL A 674 2.89 -0.40 34.34
C VAL A 674 2.91 0.98 33.68
N ARG A 675 3.40 1.06 32.44
CA ARG A 675 3.42 2.29 31.61
C ARG A 675 3.02 1.99 30.16
N ASN A 676 2.35 2.94 29.51
CA ASN A 676 1.93 2.88 28.10
C ASN A 676 1.27 1.55 27.68
N SER A 677 0.55 0.88 28.57
CA SER A 677 0.05 -0.49 28.34
C SER A 677 -1.46 -0.51 28.39
N SER A 678 -2.09 -0.80 27.25
CA SER A 678 -3.54 -0.62 27.07
C SER A 678 -4.39 -1.77 27.63
N ASN A 679 -3.78 -2.92 27.93
CA ASN A 679 -4.50 -4.09 28.41
C ASN A 679 -3.61 -5.03 29.25
N VAL A 680 -3.53 -4.78 30.56
CA VAL A 680 -2.82 -5.66 31.50
C VAL A 680 -3.80 -6.28 32.50
N GLU A 681 -3.77 -7.60 32.65
CA GLU A 681 -4.61 -8.33 33.59
C GLU A 681 -3.80 -8.99 34.72
N PHE A 682 -4.20 -8.75 35.95
CA PHE A 682 -3.60 -9.32 37.16
C PHE A 682 -4.59 -10.24 37.84
N VAL A 683 -4.36 -11.55 37.73
CA VAL A 683 -5.31 -12.58 38.17
C VAL A 683 -4.72 -13.40 39.31
N LYS A 684 -5.42 -13.47 40.44
CA LYS A 684 -5.00 -14.28 41.60
C LYS A 684 -3.56 -13.99 42.06
N LEU A 685 -3.18 -12.72 42.05
CA LEU A 685 -1.88 -12.29 42.52
C LEU A 685 -1.87 -12.07 44.04
N ALA A 686 -0.72 -12.33 44.66
CA ALA A 686 -0.43 -11.90 46.03
C ALA A 686 0.75 -10.92 46.00
N ILE A 687 0.49 -9.62 46.14
CA ILE A 687 1.51 -8.56 46.05
C ILE A 687 1.72 -7.98 47.44
N TYR A 688 2.88 -8.24 48.03
CA TYR A 688 3.10 -7.92 49.44
C TYR A 688 4.52 -7.57 49.83
N ALA A 689 4.63 -6.78 50.90
CA ALA A 689 5.91 -6.35 51.48
C ALA A 689 6.85 -5.72 50.44
N ASN A 690 6.28 -4.92 49.53
CA ASN A 690 7.03 -4.11 48.57
C ASN A 690 7.07 -2.65 49.03
N VAL A 691 8.13 -1.95 48.63
CA VAL A 691 8.37 -0.55 48.95
C VAL A 691 8.57 0.25 47.67
N ALA A 692 7.99 1.45 47.59
CA ALA A 692 8.15 2.36 46.46
C ALA A 692 8.20 3.84 46.89
N GLY A 693 8.60 4.75 46.00
CA GLY A 693 8.31 6.18 46.18
C GLY A 693 6.80 6.44 46.22
N ALA A 694 6.06 5.92 45.24
CA ALA A 694 4.59 5.93 45.17
C ALA A 694 4.04 4.60 44.58
N GLY A 695 2.81 4.18 44.91
CA GLY A 695 2.30 2.88 44.47
C GLY A 695 3.09 1.71 45.06
N GLY A 696 3.08 1.55 46.39
CA GLY A 696 3.95 0.62 47.11
C GLY A 696 3.86 -0.82 46.57
N GLY A 697 2.65 -1.28 46.30
CA GLY A 697 2.41 -2.56 45.61
C GLY A 697 2.40 -2.41 44.10
N ILE A 698 1.54 -1.55 43.56
CA ILE A 698 1.32 -1.40 42.11
C ILE A 698 1.30 0.09 41.74
N ALA A 699 1.92 0.46 40.61
CA ALA A 699 1.72 1.75 39.95
C ALA A 699 1.31 1.56 38.49
N ILE A 700 0.27 2.27 38.03
CA ILE A 700 -0.28 2.22 36.67
C ILE A 700 -0.35 3.63 36.09
N ARG A 701 0.37 3.90 35.00
CA ARG A 701 0.54 5.26 34.47
C ARG A 701 0.49 5.40 32.96
N ASP A 702 0.50 6.65 32.50
CA ASP A 702 0.71 7.03 31.10
C ASP A 702 -0.32 6.38 30.18
N THR A 703 -1.61 6.67 30.44
CA THR A 703 -2.77 6.17 29.70
C THR A 703 -2.96 4.64 29.73
N SER A 704 -2.26 3.95 30.63
CA SER A 704 -2.40 2.50 30.80
C SER A 704 -3.77 2.09 31.33
N THR A 705 -4.17 0.84 31.05
CA THR A 705 -5.37 0.22 31.62
C THR A 705 -5.02 -1.11 32.28
N ALA A 706 -5.41 -1.27 33.54
CA ALA A 706 -5.17 -2.50 34.30
C ALA A 706 -6.46 -3.06 34.92
N THR A 707 -6.64 -4.37 34.81
CA THR A 707 -7.72 -5.13 35.45
C THR A 707 -7.15 -6.09 36.47
N ILE A 708 -7.60 -5.97 37.73
CA ILE A 708 -7.13 -6.78 38.85
C ILE A 708 -8.28 -7.66 39.33
N VAL A 709 -8.08 -8.97 39.31
CA VAL A 709 -9.12 -9.97 39.55
C VAL A 709 -8.64 -10.98 40.58
N ASP A 710 -9.51 -11.29 41.57
CA ASP A 710 -9.28 -12.34 42.57
C ASP A 710 -7.92 -12.22 43.31
N SER A 711 -7.38 -11.00 43.44
CA SER A 711 -6.01 -10.74 43.90
C SER A 711 -5.97 -10.10 45.30
N ALA A 712 -4.84 -10.22 45.98
CA ALA A 712 -4.56 -9.63 47.28
C ALA A 712 -3.31 -8.74 47.24
N ILE A 713 -3.48 -7.46 47.55
CA ILE A 713 -2.43 -6.44 47.63
C ILE A 713 -2.34 -6.00 49.08
N TYR A 714 -1.28 -6.39 49.79
CA TYR A 714 -1.22 -6.17 51.24
C TYR A 714 0.17 -5.91 51.81
N GLY A 715 0.23 -5.11 52.89
CA GLY A 715 1.49 -4.86 53.59
C GLY A 715 2.54 -4.16 52.72
N ASN A 716 2.14 -3.43 51.69
CA ASN A 716 3.04 -2.62 50.86
C ASN A 716 3.15 -1.20 51.44
N THR A 717 4.26 -0.52 51.15
CA THR A 717 4.56 0.78 51.76
C THR A 717 5.10 1.78 50.74
N THR A 718 4.66 3.03 50.81
CA THR A 718 5.32 4.13 50.09
C THR A 718 6.21 4.95 51.04
N ARG A 719 7.31 5.49 50.50
CA ARG A 719 8.21 6.38 51.23
C ARG A 719 7.65 7.80 51.32
N ASP A 720 7.31 8.36 50.16
CA ASP A 720 7.10 9.81 50.02
C ASP A 720 5.87 10.19 49.15
N GLY A 721 5.27 9.24 48.43
CA GLY A 721 4.14 9.43 47.51
C GLY A 721 2.87 8.69 47.90
N GLU A 722 1.84 8.80 47.07
CA GLU A 722 0.52 8.24 47.34
C GLU A 722 0.39 6.75 46.97
N GLY A 723 -0.70 6.12 47.42
CA GLY A 723 -1.06 4.77 47.01
C GLY A 723 -0.19 3.70 47.69
N GLY A 724 -0.32 3.55 49.01
CA GLY A 724 0.42 2.54 49.77
C GLY A 724 0.30 1.15 49.15
N GLY A 725 -0.90 0.78 48.69
CA GLY A 725 -1.17 -0.43 47.92
C GLY A 725 -1.05 -0.20 46.41
N ILE A 726 -1.90 0.67 45.86
CA ILE A 726 -2.03 0.90 44.42
C ILE A 726 -2.02 2.40 44.12
N LEU A 727 -1.31 2.80 43.07
CA LEU A 727 -1.40 4.12 42.46
C LEU A 727 -1.86 4.00 41.00
N ALA A 728 -2.92 4.71 40.64
CA ALA A 728 -3.34 4.94 39.26
C ALA A 728 -3.14 6.44 38.94
N ALA A 729 -2.33 6.77 37.94
CA ALA A 729 -2.11 8.16 37.53
C ALA A 729 -2.23 8.31 36.01
N ASP A 730 -3.13 9.17 35.54
CA ASP A 730 -3.50 9.32 34.13
C ASP A 730 -3.85 7.97 33.48
N SER A 731 -4.61 7.12 34.18
CA SER A 731 -4.84 5.72 33.79
C SER A 731 -6.25 5.21 34.14
N ALA A 732 -6.53 3.95 33.79
CA ALA A 732 -7.77 3.26 34.14
C ALA A 732 -7.50 2.00 34.98
N LEU A 733 -8.19 1.88 36.12
CA LEU A 733 -8.06 0.76 37.04
C LEU A 733 -9.43 0.10 37.30
N THR A 734 -9.50 -1.21 37.03
CA THR A 734 -10.63 -2.05 37.46
C THR A 734 -10.17 -3.05 38.52
N LEU A 735 -10.86 -3.07 39.66
CA LEU A 735 -10.62 -4.00 40.76
C LEU A 735 -11.86 -4.87 40.98
N THR A 736 -11.73 -6.18 40.78
CA THR A 736 -12.85 -7.15 40.88
C THR A 736 -12.49 -8.27 41.83
N ARG A 737 -13.38 -8.58 42.78
CA ARG A 737 -13.21 -9.68 43.76
C ARG A 737 -11.84 -9.70 44.47
N SER A 738 -11.29 -8.52 44.70
CA SER A 738 -9.90 -8.36 45.15
C SER A 738 -9.82 -7.64 46.49
N ARG A 739 -8.64 -7.70 47.12
CA ARG A 739 -8.40 -7.18 48.47
C ARG A 739 -7.19 -6.25 48.48
N VAL A 740 -7.37 -5.02 48.92
CA VAL A 740 -6.29 -4.04 49.18
C VAL A 740 -6.26 -3.76 50.68
N ILE A 741 -5.35 -4.41 51.40
CA ILE A 741 -5.43 -4.50 52.87
C ILE A 741 -4.10 -4.16 53.54
N ALA A 742 -4.15 -3.39 54.63
CA ALA A 742 -2.98 -3.13 55.48
C ALA A 742 -1.77 -2.56 54.72
N ASN A 743 -2.01 -1.73 53.71
CA ASN A 743 -0.97 -0.97 53.03
C ASN A 743 -0.78 0.40 53.70
N THR A 744 0.39 1.00 53.52
CA THR A 744 0.78 2.21 54.25
C THR A 744 1.37 3.27 53.34
N ALA A 745 0.79 4.47 53.36
CA ALA A 745 1.38 5.67 52.78
C ALA A 745 2.06 6.49 53.89
N ALA A 746 3.37 6.26 54.11
CA ALA A 746 4.05 6.66 55.34
C ALA A 746 4.19 8.18 55.54
N SER A 747 4.18 8.94 54.45
CA SER A 747 4.40 10.39 54.49
C SER A 747 3.35 11.18 53.67
N ASN A 748 2.38 10.52 53.07
CA ASN A 748 1.48 11.12 52.07
C ASN A 748 0.07 10.48 52.08
N ASP A 749 -0.73 10.80 51.06
CA ASP A 749 -2.14 10.45 50.90
C ASP A 749 -2.35 9.02 50.35
N GLY A 750 -3.56 8.48 50.46
CA GLY A 750 -3.94 7.25 49.75
C GLY A 750 -3.28 5.98 50.31
N GLY A 751 -3.62 5.60 51.55
CA GLY A 751 -3.02 4.44 52.21
C GLY A 751 -3.26 3.13 51.46
N GLY A 752 -4.47 2.96 50.92
CA GLY A 752 -4.84 1.82 50.07
C GLY A 752 -4.63 2.11 48.59
N VAL A 753 -5.45 3.00 48.03
CA VAL A 753 -5.47 3.36 46.60
C VAL A 753 -5.32 4.88 46.44
N GLY A 754 -4.35 5.31 45.64
CA GLY A 754 -4.25 6.69 45.14
C GLY A 754 -4.66 6.75 43.66
N ALA A 755 -5.41 7.76 43.29
CA ALA A 755 -5.86 8.03 41.93
C ALA A 755 -5.58 9.49 41.56
N GLU A 756 -4.93 9.73 40.43
CA GLU A 756 -4.64 11.06 39.88
C GLU A 756 -5.10 11.07 38.41
N GLY A 757 -6.06 11.94 38.05
CA GLY A 757 -6.51 12.08 36.66
C GLY A 757 -7.03 10.76 36.04
N SER A 758 -7.56 9.86 36.86
CA SER A 758 -7.80 8.45 36.51
C SER A 758 -9.27 8.02 36.62
N THR A 759 -9.61 6.89 36.01
CA THR A 759 -10.93 6.24 36.13
C THR A 759 -10.84 4.98 36.97
N LEU A 760 -11.68 4.87 38.00
CA LEU A 760 -11.68 3.73 38.93
C LEU A 760 -13.02 2.97 38.88
N ARG A 761 -12.94 1.66 38.70
CA ARG A 761 -14.08 0.75 38.89
C ARG A 761 -13.72 -0.30 39.94
N ILE A 762 -14.50 -0.37 41.01
CA ILE A 762 -14.29 -1.32 42.11
C ILE A 762 -15.57 -2.13 42.29
N GLU A 763 -15.45 -3.46 42.18
CA GLU A 763 -16.59 -4.38 42.26
C GLU A 763 -16.26 -5.57 43.15
N ASN A 764 -17.18 -5.93 44.06
CA ASN A 764 -17.03 -7.10 44.94
C ASN A 764 -15.69 -7.14 45.69
N SER A 765 -15.13 -5.99 46.04
CA SER A 765 -13.76 -5.88 46.54
C SER A 765 -13.70 -5.28 47.95
N ILE A 766 -12.57 -5.47 48.63
CA ILE A 766 -12.37 -5.03 50.01
C ILE A 766 -11.13 -4.13 50.07
N ILE A 767 -11.32 -2.90 50.53
CA ILE A 767 -10.25 -1.95 50.85
C ILE A 767 -10.28 -1.73 52.37
N ALA A 768 -9.33 -2.33 53.09
CA ALA A 768 -9.43 -2.36 54.55
C ALA A 768 -8.12 -2.21 55.32
N GLY A 769 -8.19 -1.56 56.47
CA GLY A 769 -7.04 -1.43 57.38
C GLY A 769 -5.83 -0.71 56.78
N ASN A 770 -6.01 0.04 55.69
CA ASN A 770 -4.93 0.81 55.09
C ASN A 770 -4.70 2.10 55.89
N ASP A 771 -3.46 2.56 55.92
CA ASP A 771 -3.01 3.68 56.76
C ASP A 771 -2.36 4.77 55.90
N SER A 772 -2.78 6.02 56.06
CA SER A 772 -2.14 7.17 55.42
C SER A 772 -1.75 8.24 56.43
N ALA A 773 -0.62 8.90 56.17
CA ALA A 773 -0.16 9.96 57.04
C ALA A 773 -1.02 11.23 56.94
N THR A 774 -1.62 11.53 55.77
CA THR A 774 -2.27 12.82 55.52
C THR A 774 -3.76 12.71 55.21
N HIS A 775 -4.19 12.14 54.08
CA HIS A 775 -5.62 12.02 53.72
C HIS A 775 -5.89 10.69 53.03
N GLY A 776 -7.17 10.30 52.91
CA GLY A 776 -7.54 9.14 52.09
C GLY A 776 -6.94 7.83 52.58
N GLY A 777 -7.25 7.40 53.81
CA GLY A 777 -6.71 6.15 54.35
C GLY A 777 -7.01 4.95 53.44
N GLY A 778 -8.26 4.85 52.97
CA GLY A 778 -8.70 3.87 51.99
C GLY A 778 -8.39 4.30 50.56
N ILE A 779 -9.06 5.34 50.08
CA ILE A 779 -8.94 5.86 48.71
C ILE A 779 -8.65 7.37 48.74
N TRP A 780 -7.69 7.80 47.93
CA TRP A 780 -7.39 9.20 47.65
C TRP A 780 -7.57 9.51 46.17
N PHE A 781 -8.25 10.61 45.88
CA PHE A 781 -8.55 11.14 44.55
C PHE A 781 -7.91 12.53 44.42
N PHE A 782 -7.06 12.71 43.41
CA PHE A 782 -6.28 13.91 43.14
C PHE A 782 -6.55 14.42 41.71
N GLY A 783 -7.69 15.07 41.53
CA GLY A 783 -8.14 15.60 40.24
C GLY A 783 -9.64 15.39 39.98
N ASP A 784 -10.06 15.66 38.75
CA ASP A 784 -11.44 15.47 38.31
C ASP A 784 -11.70 14.00 37.96
N GLU A 785 -11.70 13.11 38.95
CA GLU A 785 -11.89 11.67 38.73
C GLU A 785 -13.35 11.25 38.65
N THR A 786 -13.56 10.07 38.04
CA THR A 786 -14.81 9.33 38.18
C THR A 786 -14.56 7.94 38.74
N ALA A 787 -15.32 7.60 39.78
CA ALA A 787 -15.23 6.31 40.43
C ALA A 787 -16.59 5.64 40.58
N THR A 788 -16.66 4.35 40.25
CA THR A 788 -17.83 3.50 40.46
C THR A 788 -17.48 2.35 41.38
N ILE A 789 -18.16 2.27 42.53
CA ILE A 789 -17.92 1.26 43.56
C ILE A 789 -19.22 0.49 43.79
N VAL A 790 -19.19 -0.82 43.57
CA VAL A 790 -20.37 -1.68 43.63
C VAL A 790 -20.09 -2.88 44.51
N ASN A 791 -21.02 -3.20 45.41
CA ASN A 791 -20.96 -4.40 46.25
C ASN A 791 -19.60 -4.55 46.94
N SER A 792 -19.04 -3.47 47.48
CA SER A 792 -17.67 -3.47 47.99
C SER A 792 -17.61 -2.98 49.43
N HIS A 793 -16.45 -3.16 50.08
CA HIS A 793 -16.19 -2.80 51.47
C HIS A 793 -15.04 -1.80 51.54
N ILE A 794 -15.24 -0.66 52.21
CA ILE A 794 -14.20 0.31 52.56
C ILE A 794 -14.19 0.45 54.09
N VAL A 795 -13.30 -0.31 54.76
CA VAL A 795 -13.47 -0.62 56.18
C VAL A 795 -12.21 -0.44 57.01
N GLY A 796 -12.32 0.22 58.16
CA GLY A 796 -11.24 0.25 59.15
C GLY A 796 -9.97 0.93 58.64
N ASN A 797 -10.06 1.74 57.59
CA ASN A 797 -8.93 2.51 57.10
C ASN A 797 -8.65 3.69 58.03
N VAL A 798 -7.39 4.08 58.12
CA VAL A 798 -6.90 5.06 59.09
C VAL A 798 -6.17 6.18 58.36
N THR A 799 -6.39 7.41 58.82
CA THR A 799 -5.59 8.56 58.41
C THR A 799 -5.46 9.56 59.56
N SER A 800 -4.44 10.42 59.52
CA SER A 800 -4.32 11.52 60.50
C SER A 800 -5.02 12.81 60.06
N GLY A 801 -5.41 12.93 58.78
CA GLY A 801 -6.19 14.04 58.25
C GLY A 801 -7.60 13.63 57.83
N GLU A 802 -8.07 14.08 56.68
CA GLU A 802 -9.47 13.97 56.26
C GLU A 802 -9.74 12.76 55.34
N GLY A 803 -10.99 12.28 55.36
CA GLY A 803 -11.53 11.22 54.52
C GLY A 803 -10.81 9.88 54.70
N ALA A 804 -10.89 9.31 55.90
CA ALA A 804 -10.29 8.03 56.22
C ALA A 804 -10.74 6.90 55.28
N ALA A 805 -12.00 6.91 54.84
CA ALA A 805 -12.50 6.00 53.82
C ALA A 805 -12.12 6.50 52.42
N ILE A 806 -12.58 7.70 52.07
CA ILE A 806 -12.38 8.33 50.77
C ILE A 806 -12.13 9.81 51.00
N ALA A 807 -11.06 10.34 50.43
CA ALA A 807 -10.85 11.77 50.32
C ALA A 807 -10.65 12.16 48.85
N THR A 808 -11.21 13.29 48.45
CA THR A 808 -11.06 13.89 47.11
C THR A 808 -10.43 15.27 47.20
N LYS A 809 -9.77 15.64 46.12
CA LYS A 809 -9.32 16.98 45.79
C LYS A 809 -9.80 17.27 44.38
N ASP A 810 -10.28 18.49 44.13
CA ASP A 810 -10.91 18.90 42.88
C ASP A 810 -12.32 18.24 42.65
N ALA A 811 -12.93 18.39 41.48
CA ALA A 811 -14.36 18.12 41.25
C ALA A 811 -14.67 16.64 40.90
N SER A 812 -14.28 15.73 41.78
CA SER A 812 -14.47 14.28 41.63
C SER A 812 -15.93 13.82 41.73
N ARG A 813 -16.29 12.75 41.01
CA ARG A 813 -17.61 12.11 41.06
C ARG A 813 -17.52 10.63 41.45
N VAL A 814 -18.02 10.32 42.63
CA VAL A 814 -18.00 8.96 43.20
C VAL A 814 -19.41 8.41 43.34
N VAL A 815 -19.67 7.26 42.71
CA VAL A 815 -20.95 6.54 42.81
C VAL A 815 -20.73 5.24 43.54
N MET A 816 -21.47 5.04 44.63
CA MET A 816 -21.42 3.83 45.45
C MET A 816 -22.79 3.17 45.53
N THR A 817 -22.85 1.87 45.22
CA THR A 817 -24.07 1.06 45.32
C THR A 817 -23.79 -0.23 46.08
N ASN A 818 -24.70 -0.67 46.95
CA ASN A 818 -24.55 -1.90 47.74
C ASN A 818 -23.22 -1.96 48.51
N THR A 819 -22.70 -0.83 48.99
CA THR A 819 -21.31 -0.71 49.48
C THR A 819 -21.27 -0.36 50.95
N LEU A 820 -20.38 -1.01 51.72
CA LEU A 820 -20.19 -0.74 53.15
C LEU A 820 -18.99 0.18 53.35
N VAL A 821 -19.19 1.31 54.04
CA VAL A 821 -18.16 2.29 54.39
C VAL A 821 -18.12 2.44 55.90
N ILE A 822 -17.37 1.60 56.60
CA ILE A 822 -17.56 1.42 58.05
C ILE A 822 -16.26 1.52 58.84
N SER A 823 -16.35 2.04 60.07
CA SER A 823 -15.24 2.06 61.04
C SER A 823 -13.95 2.74 60.57
N ASN A 824 -14.01 3.65 59.60
CA ASN A 824 -12.84 4.37 59.13
C ASN A 824 -12.51 5.52 60.10
N THR A 825 -11.23 5.66 60.46
CA THR A 825 -10.79 6.55 61.54
C THR A 825 -9.89 7.67 61.01
N GLY A 826 -10.32 8.92 61.18
CA GLY A 826 -9.52 10.10 60.85
C GLY A 826 -10.14 11.39 61.42
N ASN A 827 -10.00 12.50 60.70
CA ASN A 827 -10.73 13.74 60.97
C ASN A 827 -12.11 13.76 60.31
N THR A 828 -12.36 12.91 59.31
CA THR A 828 -13.66 12.67 58.66
C THR A 828 -13.66 11.28 58.00
N GLY A 829 -14.85 10.70 57.75
CA GLY A 829 -14.99 9.44 57.02
C GLY A 829 -14.85 9.61 55.50
N ILE A 830 -15.63 10.52 54.92
CA ILE A 830 -15.59 10.92 53.51
C ILE A 830 -15.33 12.44 53.46
N ALA A 831 -14.43 12.91 52.60
CA ALA A 831 -14.08 14.32 52.51
C ALA A 831 -13.86 14.82 51.09
N ASP A 832 -14.22 16.09 50.88
CA ASP A 832 -13.78 16.94 49.77
C ASP A 832 -12.88 18.03 50.40
N ARG A 833 -11.61 18.04 49.99
CA ARG A 833 -10.54 18.80 50.67
C ARG A 833 -10.51 20.28 50.31
N ASP A 834 -10.79 20.65 49.07
CA ASP A 834 -10.75 22.04 48.60
C ASP A 834 -12.15 22.66 48.46
N GLY A 835 -13.20 21.84 48.48
CA GLY A 835 -14.58 22.29 48.38
C GLY A 835 -14.99 22.63 46.95
N ASP A 836 -14.30 22.08 45.95
CA ASP A 836 -14.58 22.29 44.52
C ASP A 836 -15.76 21.43 43.99
N ALA A 837 -16.72 21.15 44.89
CA ALA A 837 -18.00 20.51 44.62
C ALA A 837 -17.90 19.04 44.16
N SER A 838 -17.02 18.25 44.79
CA SER A 838 -17.06 16.79 44.64
C SER A 838 -18.45 16.24 44.99
N VAL A 839 -18.94 15.30 44.17
CA VAL A 839 -20.28 14.71 44.30
C VAL A 839 -20.16 13.23 44.64
N PHE A 840 -20.74 12.85 45.78
CA PHE A 840 -20.86 11.47 46.22
C PHE A 840 -22.32 11.04 46.15
N THR A 841 -22.61 10.00 45.36
CA THR A 841 -23.95 9.39 45.29
C THR A 841 -23.89 8.00 45.89
N LEU A 842 -24.52 7.82 47.04
CA LEU A 842 -24.54 6.58 47.80
C LEU A 842 -25.96 6.00 47.77
N SER A 843 -26.08 4.75 47.35
CA SER A 843 -27.34 4.03 47.38
C SER A 843 -27.15 2.64 47.97
N TYR A 844 -28.09 2.17 48.80
CA TYR A 844 -28.02 0.87 49.45
C TYR A 844 -26.65 0.66 50.12
N CYS A 845 -26.37 1.46 51.14
CA CYS A 845 -25.05 1.50 51.78
C CYS A 845 -25.14 1.41 53.29
N ASP A 846 -24.02 1.22 53.98
CA ASP A 846 -23.91 1.38 55.43
C ASP A 846 -22.70 2.26 55.74
N THR A 847 -22.90 3.34 56.50
CA THR A 847 -21.82 4.27 56.89
C THR A 847 -21.47 4.25 58.38
N TYR A 848 -21.71 3.14 59.08
CA TYR A 848 -21.54 3.02 60.53
C TYR A 848 -20.09 3.24 61.04
N GLY A 849 -19.95 4.05 62.10
CA GLY A 849 -18.76 4.10 62.94
C GLY A 849 -17.56 4.86 62.36
N ASN A 850 -17.78 5.75 61.39
CA ASN A 850 -16.70 6.59 60.86
C ASN A 850 -16.47 7.77 61.83
N SER A 851 -15.21 8.08 62.17
CA SER A 851 -14.92 9.09 63.19
C SER A 851 -14.21 10.30 62.60
N PRO A 852 -14.72 11.52 62.86
CA PRO A 852 -16.14 11.89 63.04
C PRO A 852 -16.96 11.74 61.74
N ASP A 853 -18.28 11.59 61.86
CA ASP A 853 -19.25 11.36 60.78
C ASP A 853 -19.44 12.55 59.80
N GLY A 854 -18.65 13.63 59.94
CA GLY A 854 -18.73 14.81 59.08
C GLY A 854 -18.19 14.56 57.66
N ALA A 855 -18.92 15.03 56.63
CA ALA A 855 -18.59 14.87 55.22
C ALA A 855 -17.53 15.86 54.66
N GLY A 856 -16.80 16.59 55.52
CA GLY A 856 -15.98 17.72 55.07
C GLY A 856 -16.82 18.72 54.23
N ASN A 857 -16.26 19.24 53.13
CA ASN A 857 -16.98 20.08 52.16
C ASN A 857 -17.77 19.29 51.08
N ALA A 858 -17.86 17.96 51.19
CA ALA A 858 -18.40 17.13 50.12
C ALA A 858 -19.93 17.22 49.99
N THR A 859 -20.44 17.18 48.76
CA THR A 859 -21.88 17.00 48.52
C THR A 859 -22.22 15.51 48.48
N ILE A 860 -22.86 15.00 49.54
CA ILE A 860 -23.25 13.59 49.63
C ILE A 860 -24.77 13.44 49.50
N THR A 861 -25.22 12.69 48.48
CA THR A 861 -26.61 12.23 48.35
C THR A 861 -26.70 10.78 48.78
N ARG A 862 -27.59 10.47 49.71
CA ARG A 862 -27.84 9.11 50.21
C ARG A 862 -29.24 8.65 49.84
N SER A 863 -29.40 7.36 49.55
CA SER A 863 -30.70 6.72 49.33
C SER A 863 -30.65 5.28 49.84
N ASN A 864 -31.62 4.87 50.67
CA ASN A 864 -31.67 3.52 51.26
C ASN A 864 -30.36 3.10 51.97
N CYS A 865 -29.67 4.04 52.63
CA CYS A 865 -28.48 3.71 53.41
C CYS A 865 -28.81 3.50 54.90
N LEU A 866 -28.11 2.58 55.54
CA LEU A 866 -28.07 2.36 56.98
C LEU A 866 -27.04 3.29 57.63
N GLY A 867 -27.34 3.78 58.83
CA GLY A 867 -26.42 4.64 59.58
C GLY A 867 -26.98 5.14 60.92
N SER A 868 -26.06 5.63 61.76
CA SER A 868 -26.32 6.20 63.09
C SER A 868 -27.35 7.33 63.02
N PRO A 869 -28.25 7.50 64.01
CA PRO A 869 -29.09 8.69 64.11
C PRO A 869 -28.19 9.94 64.20
N ASP A 870 -28.16 10.67 63.10
CA ASP A 870 -27.42 11.90 62.85
C ASP A 870 -27.54 12.91 64.01
N THR A 871 -26.41 13.36 64.56
CA THR A 871 -26.34 14.48 65.53
C THR A 871 -26.25 15.85 64.85
N ASP A 872 -26.24 15.88 63.52
CA ASP A 872 -25.83 17.01 62.70
C ASP A 872 -27.03 17.63 61.96
N GLY A 873 -28.18 16.94 61.96
CA GLY A 873 -29.48 17.47 61.57
C GLY A 873 -29.67 17.66 60.07
N LEU A 874 -28.97 16.90 59.23
CA LEU A 874 -28.99 17.03 57.77
C LEU A 874 -29.70 15.88 57.04
N ASP A 875 -30.27 14.92 57.77
CA ASP A 875 -31.10 13.86 57.19
C ASP A 875 -32.62 14.08 57.43
N PRO A 876 -33.38 14.63 56.47
CA PRO A 876 -34.84 14.75 56.57
C PRO A 876 -35.59 13.44 56.28
N GLU A 877 -34.93 12.36 55.82
CA GLU A 877 -35.59 11.13 55.35
C GLU A 877 -35.83 10.10 56.46
N MET A 878 -35.12 10.21 57.59
CA MET A 878 -35.35 9.43 58.82
C MET A 878 -36.64 9.80 59.60
N ALA A 879 -37.47 10.72 59.07
CA ALA A 879 -38.73 11.12 59.70
C ALA A 879 -39.94 10.24 59.30
N GLY A 880 -39.78 9.27 58.38
CA GLY A 880 -40.91 8.53 57.78
C GLY A 880 -40.88 7.00 57.85
N GLY A 881 -39.77 6.37 58.23
CA GLY A 881 -39.60 4.91 58.19
C GLY A 881 -39.26 4.29 59.54
N SER A 882 -39.91 3.17 59.88
CA SER A 882 -39.65 2.38 61.07
C SER A 882 -38.41 1.48 60.91
N LEU A 883 -37.23 2.06 60.75
CA LEU A 883 -35.97 1.32 60.85
C LEU A 883 -35.57 1.17 62.34
N PRO A 884 -35.10 -0.01 62.80
CA PRO A 884 -34.60 -0.20 64.16
C PRO A 884 -33.45 0.75 64.49
N ALA A 885 -33.21 1.01 65.79
CA ALA A 885 -31.99 1.69 66.23
C ALA A 885 -30.76 0.92 65.72
N ASP A 886 -29.90 1.61 64.97
CA ASP A 886 -28.72 1.04 64.31
C ASP A 886 -27.71 0.49 65.33
N THR A 887 -27.50 -0.84 65.31
CA THR A 887 -26.48 -1.53 66.12
C THR A 887 -25.17 -1.76 65.37
N GLY A 888 -25.04 -1.26 64.14
CA GLY A 888 -23.94 -1.54 63.22
C GLY A 888 -23.96 -2.96 62.64
N PRO A 889 -23.25 -3.20 61.53
CA PRO A 889 -23.14 -4.52 60.93
C PRO A 889 -22.27 -5.47 61.77
N ALA A 890 -22.73 -6.71 61.91
CA ALA A 890 -22.02 -7.75 62.66
C ALA A 890 -21.29 -8.69 61.70
N PHE A 891 -19.98 -8.89 61.91
CA PHE A 891 -19.13 -9.76 61.08
C PHE A 891 -18.45 -10.85 61.89
N VAL A 892 -17.95 -11.89 61.21
CA VAL A 892 -17.29 -13.05 61.82
C VAL A 892 -16.02 -12.66 62.59
N ASP A 893 -15.06 -11.98 61.96
CA ASP A 893 -13.79 -11.54 62.58
C ASP A 893 -13.18 -10.36 61.81
N ALA A 894 -13.86 -9.22 61.85
CA ALA A 894 -13.51 -8.02 61.10
C ALA A 894 -12.17 -7.39 61.50
N TRP A 895 -11.74 -7.53 62.76
CA TRP A 895 -10.64 -6.71 63.32
C TRP A 895 -9.32 -7.46 63.48
N MET A 896 -9.33 -8.79 63.61
CA MET A 896 -8.11 -9.59 63.71
C MET A 896 -7.78 -10.35 62.42
N ALA A 897 -8.79 -10.70 61.62
CA ALA A 897 -8.62 -11.52 60.42
C ALA A 897 -9.08 -10.85 59.11
N PHE A 898 -9.58 -9.60 59.16
CA PHE A 898 -10.22 -8.93 58.02
C PHE A 898 -11.35 -9.77 57.39
N ASP A 899 -12.06 -10.53 58.21
CA ASP A 899 -13.17 -11.40 57.80
C ASP A 899 -14.51 -10.68 57.98
N TYR A 900 -14.94 -10.03 56.90
CA TYR A 900 -16.17 -9.23 56.83
C TYR A 900 -17.38 -10.03 56.35
N ARG A 901 -17.39 -11.36 56.50
CA ARG A 901 -18.61 -12.14 56.27
C ARG A 901 -19.67 -11.74 57.29
N PRO A 902 -20.90 -11.38 56.86
CA PRO A 902 -21.96 -11.01 57.79
C PRO A 902 -22.37 -12.19 58.67
N LEU A 903 -22.68 -11.91 59.94
CA LEU A 903 -23.27 -12.86 60.86
C LEU A 903 -24.80 -12.84 60.74
N ALA A 904 -25.44 -13.96 61.09
CA ALA A 904 -26.90 -14.05 61.12
C ALA A 904 -27.51 -12.92 61.97
N GLY A 905 -28.47 -12.20 61.39
CA GLY A 905 -29.12 -11.04 62.01
C GLY A 905 -28.36 -9.72 61.84
N SER A 906 -27.28 -9.70 61.05
CA SER A 906 -26.65 -8.44 60.63
C SER A 906 -27.63 -7.61 59.79
N PRO A 907 -27.72 -6.28 60.01
CA PRO A 907 -28.68 -5.42 59.30
C PRO A 907 -28.40 -5.26 57.81
N VAL A 908 -27.23 -5.68 57.31
CA VAL A 908 -26.87 -5.62 55.88
C VAL A 908 -27.38 -6.82 55.07
N ILE A 909 -27.93 -7.84 55.74
CA ILE A 909 -28.49 -9.03 55.09
C ILE A 909 -29.81 -8.66 54.41
N ASP A 910 -29.99 -9.10 53.16
CA ASP A 910 -31.20 -8.89 52.32
C ASP A 910 -31.59 -7.40 52.19
N ALA A 911 -30.62 -6.49 52.26
CA ALA A 911 -30.84 -5.05 52.34
C ALA A 911 -30.39 -4.24 51.10
N GLY A 912 -29.85 -4.90 50.07
CA GLY A 912 -29.29 -4.26 48.88
C GLY A 912 -30.23 -4.19 47.67
N ASP A 913 -29.75 -3.56 46.60
CA ASP A 913 -30.39 -3.52 45.28
C ASP A 913 -29.93 -4.70 44.41
N THR A 914 -30.86 -5.61 44.15
CA THR A 914 -30.60 -6.79 43.30
C THR A 914 -30.35 -6.42 41.83
N GLY A 915 -30.89 -5.30 41.34
CA GLY A 915 -30.74 -4.87 39.95
C GLY A 915 -29.35 -4.33 39.61
N ALA A 916 -28.62 -3.84 40.61
CA ALA A 916 -27.29 -3.26 40.46
C ALA A 916 -26.15 -4.21 40.88
N ALA A 917 -26.47 -5.38 41.42
CA ALA A 917 -25.48 -6.30 41.99
C ALA A 917 -24.90 -7.29 40.96
N PRO A 918 -23.60 -7.65 41.08
CA PRO A 918 -23.01 -8.74 40.31
C PRO A 918 -23.62 -10.12 40.67
N ALA A 919 -23.52 -11.07 39.74
CA ALA A 919 -24.13 -12.40 39.88
C ALA A 919 -23.56 -13.25 41.02
N THR A 920 -22.34 -12.97 41.45
CA THR A 920 -21.68 -13.66 42.57
C THR A 920 -20.99 -12.68 43.50
N ASP A 921 -20.77 -13.08 44.74
CA ASP A 921 -20.02 -12.34 45.75
C ASP A 921 -18.49 -12.55 45.62
N ILE A 922 -17.70 -11.99 46.54
CA ILE A 922 -16.24 -12.08 46.55
C ILE A 922 -15.68 -13.51 46.71
N VAL A 923 -16.45 -14.45 47.27
CA VAL A 923 -16.04 -15.86 47.40
C VAL A 923 -16.70 -16.76 46.34
N GLY A 924 -17.42 -16.16 45.39
CA GLY A 924 -18.12 -16.87 44.31
C GLY A 924 -19.50 -17.42 44.70
N ALA A 925 -20.07 -17.03 45.84
CA ALA A 925 -21.43 -17.40 46.21
C ALA A 925 -22.43 -16.66 45.31
N THR A 926 -23.49 -17.35 44.87
CA THR A 926 -24.50 -16.80 43.95
C THR A 926 -25.42 -15.79 44.62
N ARG A 927 -25.80 -14.73 43.91
CA ARG A 927 -26.73 -13.69 44.36
C ARG A 927 -28.05 -13.67 43.56
N PRO A 928 -29.19 -13.27 44.14
CA PRO A 928 -29.43 -13.09 45.58
C PRO A 928 -29.64 -14.42 46.32
N GLN A 929 -29.32 -14.47 47.61
CA GLN A 929 -29.82 -15.47 48.56
C GLN A 929 -30.96 -14.89 49.40
N ASP A 930 -31.72 -15.76 50.06
CA ASP A 930 -32.76 -15.37 51.05
C ASP A 930 -32.12 -15.56 52.43
N GLY A 931 -31.40 -14.53 52.88
CA GLY A 931 -30.53 -14.54 54.04
C GLY A 931 -31.26 -14.48 55.38
N ASP A 932 -32.40 -13.78 55.43
CA ASP A 932 -33.26 -13.63 56.62
C ASP A 932 -34.37 -14.70 56.72
N LEU A 933 -34.55 -15.50 55.65
CA LEU A 933 -35.50 -16.60 55.53
C LEU A 933 -36.98 -16.13 55.54
N ASP A 934 -37.27 -14.92 55.07
CA ASP A 934 -38.64 -14.41 54.90
C ASP A 934 -39.35 -14.96 53.64
N GLY A 935 -38.57 -15.58 52.74
CA GLY A 935 -39.04 -16.16 51.48
C GLY A 935 -38.86 -15.28 50.24
N THR A 936 -38.23 -14.12 50.37
CA THR A 936 -37.95 -13.17 49.28
C THR A 936 -36.43 -12.92 49.19
N PRO A 937 -35.73 -13.54 48.23
CA PRO A 937 -34.29 -13.35 48.12
C PRO A 937 -33.97 -11.93 47.63
N VAL A 938 -33.15 -11.21 48.39
CA VAL A 938 -32.63 -9.88 48.09
C VAL A 938 -31.12 -9.93 48.33
N VAL A 939 -30.34 -9.21 47.53
CA VAL A 939 -28.87 -9.22 47.73
C VAL A 939 -28.49 -8.55 49.05
N ASP A 940 -27.42 -9.01 49.65
CA ASP A 940 -26.80 -8.33 50.78
C ASP A 940 -26.10 -7.04 50.32
N MET A 941 -26.06 -6.04 51.20
CA MET A 941 -25.13 -4.93 51.00
C MET A 941 -23.71 -5.38 51.31
N GLY A 942 -22.78 -5.06 50.41
CA GLY A 942 -21.35 -5.34 50.54
C GLY A 942 -20.82 -6.42 49.61
N ALA A 943 -19.62 -6.89 49.91
CA ALA A 943 -18.83 -7.81 49.09
C ALA A 943 -19.18 -9.29 49.30
N TYR A 944 -19.89 -9.62 50.38
CA TYR A 944 -20.30 -10.97 50.71
C TYR A 944 -21.81 -11.14 50.56
N GLU A 945 -22.23 -12.36 50.26
CA GLU A 945 -23.63 -12.79 50.32
C GLU A 945 -23.81 -13.81 51.46
N PHE A 946 -24.70 -13.52 52.40
CA PHE A 946 -25.00 -14.40 53.51
C PHE A 946 -25.81 -15.61 53.02
N THR A 947 -25.26 -16.80 53.23
CA THR A 947 -25.97 -18.04 52.96
C THR A 947 -26.40 -18.71 54.27
N PRO A 948 -27.71 -18.75 54.60
CA PRO A 948 -28.18 -19.36 55.83
C PRO A 948 -28.02 -20.89 55.77
N LEU A 949 -27.55 -21.48 56.88
CA LEU A 949 -27.44 -22.93 57.03
C LEU A 949 -28.85 -23.56 57.14
N ARG A 950 -29.33 -24.20 56.07
CA ARG A 950 -30.56 -25.01 56.11
C ARG A 950 -30.30 -26.35 56.80
N ASN A 951 -30.52 -26.40 58.11
CA ASN A 951 -30.56 -27.66 58.85
C ASN A 951 -31.86 -28.43 58.53
N PHE A 952 -31.79 -29.41 57.64
CA PHE A 952 -32.86 -30.39 57.45
C PHE A 952 -32.87 -31.36 58.64
N LEU A 953 -33.69 -31.08 59.66
CA LEU A 953 -34.03 -32.09 60.67
C LEU A 953 -34.98 -33.13 60.04
N PRO A 954 -34.62 -34.42 59.97
CA PRO A 954 -35.56 -35.43 59.50
C PRO A 954 -36.72 -35.55 60.50
N LEU A 955 -37.92 -35.18 60.04
CA LEU A 955 -39.18 -35.44 60.72
C LEU A 955 -39.42 -36.97 60.78
N LEU A 956 -38.99 -37.59 61.87
CA LEU A 956 -39.40 -38.96 62.23
C LEU A 956 -40.85 -38.92 62.72
N PHE A 957 -41.81 -39.07 61.81
CA PHE A 957 -43.18 -39.41 62.17
C PHE A 957 -43.19 -40.82 62.76
N THR A 958 -43.34 -40.92 64.08
CA THR A 958 -43.72 -42.18 64.73
C THR A 958 -45.21 -42.42 64.50
N LYS A 959 -45.54 -43.64 64.09
CA LYS A 959 -46.84 -44.08 63.60
C LYS A 959 -47.81 -44.43 64.72
#